data_AF-A0A1F3WIP5-F1
#
_entry.id   AF-A0A1F3WIP5-F1
#
_cell.length_a   1.000
_cell.length_b   1.000
_cell.length_c   1.000
_cell.angle_alpha   90.00
_cell.angle_beta   90.00
_cell.angle_gamma   90.00
#
_symmetry.space_group_name_H-M   'P 1'
#
loop_
_entity.id
_entity.type
_entity.pdbx_description
1 polymer ?
#
loop_
_entity_poly.entity_id
_entity_poly.type
_entity_poly.pdbx_seq_one_letter_code
_entity_poly.pdbx_strand_id
1 'polypeptide(L)'
;MPYRLILLFSIFFLPFFRLSAQQEDSTRVEFIPVSEISPVDALRYPEWWENYQRIAVNGKPYTVAYASSARGDQDTVHFVFHGAFPERLRFRMGDSIVGIRPSRMDGDTFAIVLPSASENYDLEVRYRNKLVGKNQIVLLPKMSKTVVLVPLLSAKINIDSLQAYLNRVYGQANVSFRVKLAPLFQPDDDATLLNNPSPQFDRYTDQMIRIRNAYFDAHKPNGAYYIFLAEGFVNPSILGYNVRNKAVGFVKFEQTDLFRSIAQQLGFGAGALQPSWFDNGPEKGSTDNLMDTGVGERLTFVQWEAIQRNIGTISYYDEYEDVLTNNGIVAYYFWEEDANGNIIAINGTFTRAIRHPFKRNQYSLHLDIDNWLFAPLFTLGIYDICALHLLSLTLLLICSRVLRRKLIHWLNTRMRVRRTFRWLLRLVFLSAFSVSFWGLFLLIHQGYSLFEVERGELEYLRGVDIDHTETLIRNNVNNERLAEKELGSEILVRRGDNWFLERERRVLYFEVSEENGSWSKCKFRGSSDTLSLPTKNYKELAESHYFVFIYSKKDGSPAIEKVFNHAGSEISDKLELEDPASRILLLVNGYRPTSLGRTFEENFADIQANGLEFPNSKNLIYDFDRYEYWEPWKRMNMRFKKRINPSEVYYADGHFSVATSNHRSLIDFTTLSTSYPHRCEKGHHICQSTEINDWYFFSSKGERKTANLLRMSPNQEGFDERRLNGRIAGRNMLAMLNELPNHSANDTLFIVAHSMGYAYSLGIIDELRGKIEFGGLYIIAPENASAGKINMDEWKEVWQYGSNFGRYAKRAPCLLDGIAPQVKVAGLTTDQRVFIPHKYYKRMGFFDSHFIGHYTWIFDIPEGDPGYIQQR
;
A
#
# COMPACT_ATOMS: atom_id res chain seq x y z
N MET A 1 41.54 -75.06 6.61
CA MET A 1 41.43 -75.20 8.09
C MET A 1 40.25 -74.35 8.55
N PRO A 2 39.40 -74.76 9.50
CA PRO A 2 38.72 -76.05 9.64
C PRO A 2 37.16 -75.90 9.72
N TYR A 3 36.50 -77.06 9.76
CA TYR A 3 35.10 -77.39 10.12
C TYR A 3 33.94 -77.12 9.14
N ARG A 4 33.58 -78.23 8.48
CA ARG A 4 32.42 -78.51 7.65
C ARG A 4 31.20 -78.95 8.48
N LEU A 5 30.07 -78.91 7.79
CA LEU A 5 28.91 -79.82 7.88
C LEU A 5 27.86 -79.48 8.94
N ILE A 6 26.80 -78.77 8.50
CA ILE A 6 25.43 -79.25 8.72
C ILE A 6 24.68 -79.21 7.38
N LEU A 7 24.15 -80.38 7.06
CA LEU A 7 23.47 -80.83 5.86
C LEU A 7 21.95 -80.63 6.06
N LEU A 8 21.26 -80.35 4.95
CA LEU A 8 19.86 -80.73 4.63
C LEU A 8 18.71 -80.16 5.50
N PHE A 9 17.98 -79.20 4.95
CA PHE A 9 16.73 -79.50 4.23
C PHE A 9 16.29 -78.28 3.43
N SER A 10 16.44 -78.36 2.11
CA SER A 10 15.74 -77.55 1.12
C SER A 10 14.78 -78.49 0.42
N ILE A 11 13.48 -78.18 0.37
CA ILE A 11 12.49 -78.77 -0.56
C ILE A 11 11.18 -78.01 -0.24
N PHE A 12 10.43 -77.34 -1.10
CA PHE A 12 10.31 -77.23 -2.56
C PHE A 12 9.51 -75.92 -2.83
N PHE A 13 9.37 -75.53 -4.11
CA PHE A 13 8.67 -74.35 -4.66
C PHE A 13 9.49 -73.08 -4.88
N LEU A 14 10.32 -73.12 -5.93
CA LEU A 14 10.50 -72.02 -6.88
C LEU A 14 10.94 -72.70 -8.18
N PRO A 15 10.07 -72.78 -9.20
CA PRO A 15 10.20 -71.77 -10.25
C PRO A 15 8.86 -71.49 -10.95
N PHE A 16 8.22 -70.34 -10.73
CA PHE A 16 7.28 -69.76 -11.73
C PHE A 16 6.91 -68.28 -11.48
N PHE A 17 7.29 -67.67 -10.35
CA PHE A 17 6.85 -66.30 -10.02
C PHE A 17 7.90 -65.19 -10.16
N ARG A 18 9.14 -65.47 -10.60
CA ARG A 18 10.18 -64.42 -10.65
C ARG A 18 10.22 -63.54 -11.90
N LEU A 19 9.54 -63.90 -13.00
CA LEU A 19 9.51 -63.01 -14.18
C LEU A 19 8.33 -62.01 -14.20
N SER A 20 7.21 -62.27 -13.53
CA SER A 20 6.08 -61.32 -13.53
C SER A 20 6.12 -60.28 -12.40
N ALA A 21 6.76 -60.59 -11.28
CA ALA A 21 6.83 -59.68 -10.13
C ALA A 21 7.86 -58.55 -10.33
N GLN A 22 8.93 -58.81 -11.10
CA GLN A 22 9.98 -57.81 -11.35
C GLN A 22 9.56 -56.74 -12.37
N GLN A 23 8.57 -57.03 -13.23
CA GLN A 23 8.05 -56.08 -14.23
C GLN A 23 6.90 -55.21 -13.70
N GLU A 24 6.18 -55.66 -12.66
CA GLU A 24 5.12 -54.88 -12.00
C GLU A 24 5.68 -53.73 -11.13
N ASP A 25 6.91 -53.86 -10.61
CA ASP A 25 7.53 -52.90 -9.69
C ASP A 25 8.16 -51.67 -10.39
N SER A 26 8.12 -51.63 -11.73
CA SER A 26 8.64 -50.54 -12.56
C SER A 26 7.56 -49.71 -13.27
N THR A 27 6.27 -50.06 -13.15
CA THR A 27 5.21 -49.39 -13.91
C THR A 27 4.90 -48.00 -13.35
N ARG A 28 5.15 -46.95 -14.14
CA ARG A 28 4.91 -45.54 -13.76
C ARG A 28 4.54 -44.66 -14.97
N VAL A 29 3.84 -43.56 -14.69
CA VAL A 29 3.49 -42.50 -15.65
C VAL A 29 4.11 -41.19 -15.20
N GLU A 30 4.82 -40.52 -16.10
CA GLU A 30 5.40 -39.21 -15.87
C GLU A 30 4.83 -38.21 -16.87
N PHE A 31 4.21 -37.15 -16.39
CA PHE A 31 3.64 -36.11 -17.23
C PHE A 31 4.77 -35.22 -17.77
N ILE A 32 4.76 -34.99 -19.09
CA ILE A 32 5.84 -34.27 -19.77
C ILE A 32 5.32 -33.00 -20.46
N PRO A 33 6.16 -31.98 -20.62
CA PRO A 33 5.81 -30.79 -21.35
C PRO A 33 5.54 -31.07 -22.85
N VAL A 34 4.55 -30.38 -23.42
CA VAL A 34 4.11 -30.48 -24.83
C VAL A 34 5.07 -29.74 -25.78
N SER A 35 5.75 -28.72 -25.28
CA SER A 35 6.71 -27.84 -25.99
C SER A 35 7.83 -27.39 -25.03
N GLU A 36 8.90 -26.77 -25.57
CA GLU A 36 10.01 -26.23 -24.75
C GLU A 36 9.51 -25.33 -23.62
N ILE A 37 8.47 -24.54 -23.87
CA ILE A 37 7.69 -23.79 -22.87
C ILE A 37 6.29 -24.36 -22.89
N SER A 38 5.93 -25.10 -21.85
CA SER A 38 4.70 -25.88 -21.77
C SER A 38 3.93 -25.48 -20.52
N PRO A 39 2.59 -25.56 -20.54
CA PRO A 39 1.75 -25.37 -19.35
C PRO A 39 1.86 -26.53 -18.36
N VAL A 40 2.97 -27.28 -18.32
CA VAL A 40 3.20 -28.39 -17.38
C VAL A 40 4.40 -28.04 -16.51
N ASP A 41 4.17 -28.01 -15.21
CA ASP A 41 5.15 -27.69 -14.18
C ASP A 41 5.35 -28.90 -13.25
N ALA A 42 6.55 -29.44 -13.25
CA ALA A 42 6.94 -30.57 -12.43
C ALA A 42 8.15 -30.17 -11.58
N LEU A 43 8.27 -30.74 -10.37
CA LEU A 43 9.39 -30.45 -9.49
C LEU A 43 10.72 -30.77 -10.18
N ARG A 44 11.47 -29.72 -10.54
CA ARG A 44 12.79 -29.79 -11.17
C ARG A 44 13.93 -29.48 -10.20
N TYR A 45 13.67 -28.57 -9.27
CA TYR A 45 14.64 -28.08 -8.31
C TYR A 45 14.22 -28.51 -6.91
N PRO A 46 15.05 -29.28 -6.18
CA PRO A 46 14.72 -29.79 -4.86
C PRO A 46 14.27 -28.72 -3.87
N GLU A 47 14.76 -27.50 -3.99
CA GLU A 47 14.47 -26.35 -3.12
C GLU A 47 12.99 -25.95 -3.15
N TRP A 48 12.29 -26.21 -4.25
CA TRP A 48 10.86 -25.89 -4.37
C TRP A 48 9.93 -27.04 -3.96
N TRP A 49 10.44 -28.09 -3.32
CA TRP A 49 9.67 -29.29 -2.99
C TRP A 49 8.38 -29.02 -2.20
N GLU A 50 8.35 -27.97 -1.36
CA GLU A 50 7.18 -27.60 -0.54
C GLU A 50 5.98 -27.15 -1.38
N ASN A 51 6.22 -26.66 -2.60
CA ASN A 51 5.17 -26.25 -3.51
C ASN A 51 4.45 -27.45 -4.15
N TYR A 52 4.98 -28.67 -4.06
CA TYR A 52 4.46 -29.80 -4.81
C TYR A 52 3.93 -30.91 -3.89
N GLN A 53 2.75 -31.42 -4.22
CA GLN A 53 2.20 -32.57 -3.52
C GLN A 53 3.07 -33.82 -3.72
N ARG A 54 3.37 -34.52 -2.63
CA ARG A 54 4.08 -35.82 -2.64
C ARG A 54 3.14 -36.93 -2.23
N ILE A 55 3.11 -38.00 -3.01
CA ILE A 55 2.31 -39.20 -2.77
C ILE A 55 3.17 -40.46 -2.92
N ALA A 56 2.62 -41.60 -2.51
CA ALA A 56 3.22 -42.91 -2.80
C ALA A 56 2.54 -43.53 -4.02
N VAL A 57 3.32 -43.88 -5.05
CA VAL A 57 2.86 -44.60 -6.24
C VAL A 57 3.63 -45.91 -6.29
N ASN A 58 2.91 -47.05 -6.20
CA ASN A 58 3.51 -48.38 -6.09
C ASN A 58 4.61 -48.49 -5.00
N GLY A 59 4.39 -47.86 -3.85
CA GLY A 59 5.34 -47.90 -2.71
C GLY A 59 6.59 -47.02 -2.88
N LYS A 60 6.71 -46.26 -3.98
CA LYS A 60 7.80 -45.31 -4.23
C LYS A 60 7.32 -43.87 -4.07
N PRO A 61 8.16 -42.95 -3.58
CA PRO A 61 7.84 -41.53 -3.57
C PRO A 61 7.58 -41.01 -4.98
N TYR A 62 6.51 -40.26 -5.15
CA TYR A 62 6.11 -39.63 -6.41
C TYR A 62 5.71 -38.19 -6.14
N THR A 63 6.23 -37.26 -6.95
CA THR A 63 5.86 -35.84 -6.88
C THR A 63 4.85 -35.53 -7.97
N VAL A 64 3.72 -34.93 -7.58
CA VAL A 64 2.63 -34.59 -8.49
C VAL A 64 3.00 -33.35 -9.28
N ALA A 65 2.95 -33.45 -10.61
CA ALA A 65 3.10 -32.31 -11.50
C ALA A 65 1.77 -31.54 -11.63
N TYR A 66 1.85 -30.28 -12.04
CA TYR A 66 0.72 -29.40 -12.33
C TYR A 66 0.64 -29.16 -13.83
N ALA A 67 -0.57 -29.01 -14.35
CA ALA A 67 -0.78 -28.52 -15.70
C ALA A 67 -1.83 -27.40 -15.72
N SER A 68 -1.57 -26.29 -16.41
CA SER A 68 -2.58 -25.24 -16.61
C SER A 68 -3.40 -25.51 -17.87
N SER A 69 -4.69 -25.21 -17.80
CA SER A 69 -5.62 -25.28 -18.92
C SER A 69 -6.63 -24.14 -18.83
N ALA A 70 -7.18 -23.73 -19.97
CA ALA A 70 -8.20 -22.68 -20.00
C ALA A 70 -9.54 -23.23 -19.47
N ARG A 71 -10.23 -22.43 -18.65
CA ARG A 71 -11.55 -22.82 -18.12
C ARG A 71 -12.58 -22.92 -19.26
N GLY A 72 -13.25 -24.07 -19.35
CA GLY A 72 -14.29 -24.33 -20.35
C GLY A 72 -13.80 -24.80 -21.72
N ASP A 73 -12.49 -24.99 -21.89
CA ASP A 73 -11.90 -25.52 -23.13
C ASP A 73 -11.46 -26.98 -22.94
N GLN A 74 -11.32 -27.69 -24.06
CA GLN A 74 -10.59 -28.95 -24.10
C GLN A 74 -9.09 -28.67 -24.24
N ASP A 75 -8.26 -29.47 -23.59
CA ASP A 75 -6.81 -29.32 -23.63
C ASP A 75 -6.13 -30.69 -23.81
N THR A 76 -4.87 -30.69 -24.25
CA THR A 76 -4.10 -31.91 -24.49
C THR A 76 -2.91 -31.99 -23.55
N VAL A 77 -2.79 -33.11 -22.85
CA VAL A 77 -1.66 -33.38 -21.94
C VAL A 77 -0.87 -34.59 -22.42
N HIS A 78 0.46 -34.48 -22.34
CA HIS A 78 1.39 -35.53 -22.74
C HIS A 78 1.99 -36.23 -21.52
N PHE A 79 2.25 -37.53 -21.64
CA PHE A 79 2.91 -38.31 -20.60
C PHE A 79 3.73 -39.45 -21.19
N VAL A 80 4.76 -39.88 -20.45
CA VAL A 80 5.57 -41.06 -20.74
C VAL A 80 5.07 -42.21 -19.87
N PHE A 81 4.82 -43.37 -20.48
CA PHE A 81 4.41 -44.58 -19.78
C PHE A 81 5.52 -45.63 -19.80
N HIS A 82 6.09 -45.89 -18.62
CA HIS A 82 7.11 -46.92 -18.45
C HIS A 82 6.46 -48.25 -18.06
N GLY A 83 5.92 -48.99 -19.02
CA GLY A 83 5.27 -50.28 -18.74
C GLY A 83 4.79 -51.00 -20.00
N ALA A 84 4.32 -52.24 -19.83
CA ALA A 84 3.73 -53.02 -20.92
C ALA A 84 2.21 -52.80 -21.01
N PHE A 85 1.64 -52.85 -22.23
CA PHE A 85 0.19 -52.83 -22.48
C PHE A 85 -0.53 -51.51 -22.10
N PRO A 86 -0.24 -50.38 -22.76
CA PRO A 86 -0.82 -49.05 -22.44
C PRO A 86 -2.36 -48.99 -22.59
N GLU A 87 -2.98 -49.89 -23.35
CA GLU A 87 -4.44 -50.03 -23.49
C GLU A 87 -5.16 -50.39 -22.17
N ARG A 88 -4.40 -50.83 -21.16
CA ARG A 88 -4.91 -51.14 -19.82
C ARG A 88 -4.92 -49.94 -18.87
N LEU A 89 -4.48 -48.76 -19.33
CA LEU A 89 -4.57 -47.53 -18.55
C LEU A 89 -6.04 -47.09 -18.39
N ARG A 90 -6.35 -46.56 -17.21
CA ARG A 90 -7.64 -45.95 -16.87
C ARG A 90 -7.39 -44.60 -16.22
N PHE A 91 -8.19 -43.61 -16.59
CA PHE A 91 -8.04 -42.24 -16.12
C PHE A 91 -9.20 -41.91 -15.18
N ARG A 92 -8.90 -41.28 -14.05
CA ARG A 92 -9.87 -40.81 -13.08
C ARG A 92 -9.71 -39.30 -12.93
N MET A 93 -10.81 -38.58 -13.10
CA MET A 93 -10.89 -37.14 -12.90
C MET A 93 -11.75 -36.86 -11.66
N GLY A 94 -11.13 -36.34 -10.60
CA GLY A 94 -11.77 -36.29 -9.29
C GLY A 94 -12.23 -37.68 -8.82
N ASP A 95 -13.54 -37.85 -8.59
CA ASP A 95 -14.11 -39.13 -8.17
C ASP A 95 -14.61 -40.02 -9.33
N SER A 96 -14.59 -39.53 -10.57
CA SER A 96 -15.20 -40.21 -11.72
C SER A 96 -14.14 -40.86 -12.63
N ILE A 97 -14.37 -42.12 -13.02
CA ILE A 97 -13.57 -42.78 -14.07
C ILE A 97 -14.02 -42.23 -15.43
N VAL A 98 -13.08 -41.70 -16.20
CA VAL A 98 -13.36 -41.09 -17.51
C VAL A 98 -12.80 -41.98 -18.61
N GLY A 99 -13.59 -42.18 -19.68
CA GLY A 99 -13.24 -42.99 -20.84
C GLY A 99 -12.23 -42.34 -21.78
N ILE A 100 -11.11 -41.83 -21.25
CA ILE A 100 -10.04 -41.20 -22.04
C ILE A 100 -9.18 -42.30 -22.67
N ARG A 101 -8.98 -42.24 -23.99
CA ARG A 101 -8.10 -43.15 -24.73
C ARG A 101 -6.77 -42.44 -25.04
N PRO A 102 -5.62 -42.98 -24.58
CA PRO A 102 -4.33 -42.40 -24.89
C PRO A 102 -3.95 -42.68 -26.34
N SER A 103 -3.46 -41.66 -27.04
CA SER A 103 -2.95 -41.75 -28.40
C SER A 103 -1.43 -41.79 -28.36
N ARG A 104 -0.81 -42.85 -28.89
CA ARG A 104 0.65 -42.96 -28.92
C ARG A 104 1.22 -41.92 -29.90
N MET A 105 2.23 -41.17 -29.45
CA MET A 105 2.93 -40.19 -30.28
C MET A 105 4.23 -40.76 -30.85
N ASP A 106 5.18 -41.08 -29.98
CA ASP A 106 6.48 -41.64 -30.32
C ASP A 106 7.06 -42.40 -29.12
N GLY A 107 7.75 -43.52 -29.35
CA GLY A 107 8.30 -44.37 -28.30
C GLY A 107 7.26 -44.67 -27.20
N ASP A 108 7.62 -44.37 -25.95
CA ASP A 108 6.78 -44.53 -24.75
C ASP A 108 5.93 -43.29 -24.40
N THR A 109 5.83 -42.32 -25.32
CA THR A 109 5.07 -41.06 -25.14
C THR A 109 3.65 -41.17 -25.69
N PHE A 110 2.69 -40.69 -24.91
CA PHE A 110 1.26 -40.68 -25.23
C PHE A 110 0.65 -39.30 -24.98
N ALA A 111 -0.40 -38.98 -25.74
CA ALA A 111 -1.24 -37.80 -25.56
C ALA A 111 -2.66 -38.18 -25.15
N ILE A 112 -3.27 -37.36 -24.29
CA ILE A 112 -4.67 -37.47 -23.89
C ILE A 112 -5.36 -36.12 -24.04
N VAL A 113 -6.57 -36.15 -24.60
CA VAL A 113 -7.45 -34.99 -24.65
C VAL A 113 -8.29 -34.96 -23.39
N LEU A 114 -8.12 -33.90 -22.60
CA LEU A 114 -8.88 -33.65 -21.39
C LEU A 114 -10.25 -33.06 -21.75
N PRO A 115 -11.33 -33.52 -21.11
CA PRO A 115 -12.64 -32.91 -21.31
C PRO A 115 -12.69 -31.50 -20.69
N SER A 116 -13.57 -30.66 -21.24
CA SER A 116 -13.83 -29.34 -20.68
C SER A 116 -14.35 -29.44 -19.24
N ALA A 117 -13.80 -28.60 -18.37
CA ALA A 117 -14.17 -28.51 -16.96
C ALA A 117 -14.22 -27.03 -16.50
N SER A 118 -14.91 -26.80 -15.37
CA SER A 118 -15.09 -25.46 -14.79
C SER A 118 -14.29 -25.23 -13.51
N GLU A 119 -13.82 -26.29 -12.85
CA GLU A 119 -13.08 -26.27 -11.59
C GLU A 119 -11.82 -27.14 -11.68
N ASN A 120 -10.80 -26.82 -10.89
CA ASN A 120 -9.54 -27.58 -10.83
C ASN A 120 -9.82 -29.04 -10.44
N TYR A 121 -9.05 -29.98 -10.99
CA TYR A 121 -9.25 -31.39 -10.69
C TYR A 121 -7.96 -32.20 -10.71
N ASP A 122 -7.97 -33.31 -9.98
CA ASP A 122 -6.93 -34.32 -10.00
C ASP A 122 -7.14 -35.27 -11.17
N LEU A 123 -6.10 -35.47 -11.97
CA LEU A 123 -6.01 -36.49 -13.00
C LEU A 123 -5.15 -37.65 -12.49
N GLU A 124 -5.80 -38.75 -12.10
CA GLU A 124 -5.12 -39.99 -11.73
C GLU A 124 -5.05 -40.95 -12.90
N VAL A 125 -3.88 -41.56 -13.09
CA VAL A 125 -3.65 -42.62 -14.06
C VAL A 125 -3.49 -43.93 -13.32
N ARG A 126 -4.32 -44.92 -13.65
CA ARG A 126 -4.34 -46.24 -13.03
C ARG A 126 -4.04 -47.35 -14.02
N TYR A 127 -3.20 -48.28 -13.62
CA TYR A 127 -2.91 -49.52 -14.35
C TYR A 127 -3.38 -50.71 -13.51
N ARG A 128 -4.31 -51.52 -14.04
CA ARG A 128 -4.93 -52.65 -13.31
C ARG A 128 -5.43 -52.25 -11.90
N ASN A 129 -6.12 -51.11 -11.81
CA ASN A 129 -6.65 -50.49 -10.58
C ASN A 129 -5.61 -49.99 -9.55
N LYS A 130 -4.31 -50.08 -9.82
CA LYS A 130 -3.26 -49.44 -9.00
C LYS A 130 -2.93 -48.05 -9.57
N LEU A 131 -2.72 -47.07 -8.69
CA LEU A 131 -2.25 -45.74 -9.08
C LEU A 131 -0.83 -45.86 -9.64
N VAL A 132 -0.59 -45.32 -10.84
CA VAL A 132 0.71 -45.32 -11.52
C VAL A 132 1.21 -43.93 -11.91
N GLY A 133 0.37 -42.89 -11.76
CA GLY A 133 0.76 -41.49 -11.91
C GLY A 133 -0.39 -40.56 -11.53
N LYS A 134 -0.06 -39.31 -11.21
CA LYS A 134 -1.03 -38.25 -10.87
C LYS A 134 -0.54 -36.90 -11.40
N ASN A 135 -1.47 -36.08 -11.88
CA ASN A 135 -1.25 -34.69 -12.30
C ASN A 135 -2.42 -33.83 -11.80
N GLN A 136 -2.13 -32.57 -11.43
CA GLN A 136 -3.14 -31.64 -10.98
C GLN A 136 -3.44 -30.62 -12.08
N ILE A 137 -4.69 -30.55 -12.54
CA ILE A 137 -5.11 -29.64 -13.60
C ILE A 137 -5.65 -28.35 -12.99
N VAL A 138 -4.96 -27.25 -13.26
CA VAL A 138 -5.27 -25.89 -12.80
C VAL A 138 -6.00 -25.14 -13.91
N LEU A 139 -7.28 -24.82 -13.72
CA LEU A 139 -8.13 -24.16 -14.71
C LEU A 139 -8.12 -22.64 -14.53
N LEU A 140 -7.34 -21.98 -15.38
CA LEU A 140 -7.12 -20.53 -15.35
C LEU A 140 -8.02 -19.82 -16.38
N PRO A 141 -8.61 -18.66 -16.04
CA PRO A 141 -9.40 -17.88 -17.00
C PRO A 141 -8.50 -17.22 -18.06
N LYS A 142 -9.01 -17.07 -19.28
CA LYS A 142 -8.30 -16.33 -20.33
C LYS A 142 -8.31 -14.84 -20.03
N MET A 143 -7.12 -14.25 -19.92
CA MET A 143 -6.95 -12.82 -19.66
C MET A 143 -6.20 -12.15 -20.82
N SER A 144 -6.59 -10.92 -21.14
CA SER A 144 -5.90 -10.11 -22.16
C SER A 144 -5.62 -8.71 -21.63
N LYS A 145 -4.38 -8.26 -21.75
CA LYS A 145 -3.90 -6.94 -21.28
C LYS A 145 -3.09 -6.23 -22.35
N THR A 146 -2.99 -4.91 -22.26
CA THR A 146 -2.16 -4.11 -23.17
C THR A 146 -0.84 -3.75 -22.49
N VAL A 147 0.26 -3.88 -23.23
CA VAL A 147 1.58 -3.33 -22.88
C VAL A 147 1.89 -2.20 -23.85
N VAL A 148 2.18 -1.02 -23.33
CA VAL A 148 2.62 0.15 -24.08
C VAL A 148 4.11 0.33 -23.84
N LEU A 149 4.90 0.21 -24.89
CA LEU A 149 6.32 0.52 -24.86
C LEU A 149 6.50 2.02 -25.10
N VAL A 150 7.20 2.69 -24.21
CA VAL A 150 7.49 4.12 -24.27
C VAL A 150 8.99 4.31 -24.52
N PRO A 151 9.41 4.57 -25.76
CA PRO A 151 10.82 4.79 -26.05
C PRO A 151 11.28 6.17 -25.53
N LEU A 152 12.36 6.19 -24.74
CA LEU A 152 13.05 7.43 -24.32
C LEU A 152 14.23 7.80 -25.22
N LEU A 153 14.66 6.84 -26.04
CA LEU A 153 15.68 6.95 -27.07
C LEU A 153 15.13 6.39 -28.37
N SER A 154 15.79 6.72 -29.49
CA SER A 154 15.40 6.20 -30.80
C SER A 154 15.52 4.67 -30.85
N ALA A 155 14.38 3.98 -30.70
CA ALA A 155 14.29 2.53 -30.61
C ALA A 155 13.62 1.92 -31.84
N LYS A 156 14.22 0.87 -32.42
CA LYS A 156 13.58 0.00 -33.40
C LYS A 156 13.36 -1.37 -32.77
N ILE A 157 12.09 -1.70 -32.48
CA ILE A 157 11.72 -2.97 -31.87
C ILE A 157 10.66 -3.68 -32.73
N ASN A 158 10.83 -4.99 -32.93
CA ASN A 158 9.83 -5.79 -33.61
C ASN A 158 8.70 -6.13 -32.62
N ILE A 159 7.57 -5.43 -32.76
CA ILE A 159 6.41 -5.54 -31.87
C ILE A 159 5.75 -6.91 -31.98
N ASP A 160 5.66 -7.48 -33.18
CA ASP A 160 5.03 -8.80 -33.38
C ASP A 160 5.85 -9.90 -32.73
N SER A 161 7.18 -9.85 -32.85
CA SER A 161 8.08 -10.80 -32.20
C SER A 161 8.05 -10.69 -30.68
N LEU A 162 8.05 -9.46 -30.13
CA LEU A 162 7.92 -9.27 -28.69
C LEU A 162 6.55 -9.75 -28.18
N GLN A 163 5.48 -9.44 -28.90
CA GLN A 163 4.14 -9.90 -28.53
C GLN A 163 4.06 -11.43 -28.55
N ALA A 164 4.60 -12.09 -29.57
CA ALA A 164 4.68 -13.55 -29.64
C ALA A 164 5.51 -14.12 -28.48
N TYR A 165 6.63 -13.48 -28.13
CA TYR A 165 7.47 -13.85 -26.99
C TYR A 165 6.70 -13.76 -25.67
N LEU A 166 6.07 -12.61 -25.38
CA LEU A 166 5.29 -12.41 -24.15
C LEU A 166 4.13 -13.41 -24.06
N ASN A 167 3.42 -13.64 -25.17
CA ASN A 167 2.32 -14.60 -25.21
C ASN A 167 2.76 -16.05 -25.06
N ARG A 168 4.00 -16.39 -25.45
CA ARG A 168 4.60 -17.70 -25.18
C ARG A 168 4.90 -17.88 -23.69
N VAL A 169 5.54 -16.89 -23.06
CA VAL A 169 5.89 -16.92 -21.64
C VAL A 169 4.62 -16.93 -20.77
N TYR A 170 3.76 -15.93 -20.92
CA TYR A 170 2.58 -15.74 -20.09
C TYR A 170 1.38 -16.60 -20.49
N GLY A 171 1.44 -17.22 -21.68
CA GLY A 171 0.49 -18.25 -22.10
C GLY A 171 0.46 -19.45 -21.15
N GLN A 172 1.57 -19.75 -20.45
CA GLN A 172 1.61 -20.75 -19.36
C GLN A 172 0.59 -20.43 -18.24
N ALA A 173 0.27 -19.15 -18.04
CA ALA A 173 -0.74 -18.70 -17.08
C ALA A 173 -2.08 -18.35 -17.74
N ASN A 174 -2.34 -18.72 -19.00
CA ASN A 174 -3.51 -18.28 -19.80
C ASN A 174 -3.70 -16.76 -19.91
N VAL A 175 -2.58 -16.04 -19.96
CA VAL A 175 -2.54 -14.59 -20.15
C VAL A 175 -1.98 -14.27 -21.53
N SER A 176 -2.62 -13.32 -22.20
CA SER A 176 -2.14 -12.72 -23.45
C SER A 176 -1.90 -11.23 -23.30
N PHE A 177 -0.83 -10.73 -23.90
CA PHE A 177 -0.53 -9.32 -24.04
C PHE A 177 -0.71 -8.87 -25.48
N ARG A 178 -1.32 -7.69 -25.63
CA ARG A 178 -1.27 -6.89 -26.85
C ARG A 178 -0.21 -5.82 -26.68
N VAL A 179 0.77 -5.77 -27.57
CA VAL A 179 1.88 -4.81 -27.46
C VAL A 179 1.62 -3.62 -28.39
N LYS A 180 1.85 -2.41 -27.88
CA LYS A 180 1.80 -1.15 -28.64
C LYS A 180 3.10 -0.39 -28.44
N LEU A 181 3.58 0.27 -29.48
CA LEU A 181 4.69 1.21 -29.39
C LEU A 181 4.15 2.64 -29.36
N ALA A 182 4.49 3.41 -28.34
CA ALA A 182 4.24 4.84 -28.30
C ALA A 182 5.28 5.62 -29.13
N PRO A 183 4.98 6.86 -29.54
CA PRO A 183 6.00 7.75 -30.09
C PRO A 183 7.19 7.94 -29.15
N LEU A 184 8.34 8.35 -29.69
CA LEU A 184 9.50 8.77 -28.90
C LEU A 184 9.09 9.84 -27.91
N PHE A 185 9.37 9.61 -26.64
CA PHE A 185 9.11 10.54 -25.55
C PHE A 185 10.43 11.02 -24.97
N GLN A 186 10.71 12.31 -25.09
CA GLN A 186 11.88 12.93 -24.49
C GLN A 186 11.42 13.75 -23.28
N PRO A 187 11.69 13.28 -22.05
CA PRO A 187 11.45 14.08 -20.86
C PRO A 187 12.46 15.24 -20.81
N ASP A 188 12.10 16.34 -20.14
CA ASP A 188 13.03 17.43 -19.78
C ASP A 188 13.97 16.94 -18.67
N ASP A 189 14.85 16.00 -19.02
CA ASP A 189 15.87 15.42 -18.13
C ASP A 189 17.20 15.34 -18.90
N ASP A 190 18.24 15.96 -18.35
CA ASP A 190 19.56 16.08 -18.99
C ASP A 190 20.38 14.78 -18.88
N ALA A 191 20.01 13.87 -17.98
CA ALA A 191 20.74 12.62 -17.76
C ALA A 191 20.25 11.50 -18.68
N THR A 192 21.15 10.96 -19.50
CA THR A 192 20.83 9.87 -20.44
C THR A 192 20.71 8.50 -19.77
N LEU A 193 21.42 8.28 -18.66
CA LEU A 193 21.34 7.07 -17.84
C LEU A 193 20.44 7.27 -16.62
N LEU A 194 19.69 6.23 -16.25
CA LEU A 194 18.83 6.23 -15.07
C LEU A 194 19.61 5.99 -13.78
N ASN A 195 19.26 6.70 -12.72
CA ASN A 195 19.73 6.45 -11.36
C ASN A 195 19.45 5.00 -10.94
N ASN A 196 20.36 4.43 -10.16
CA ASN A 196 20.24 3.05 -9.71
C ASN A 196 19.06 2.88 -8.73
N PRO A 197 18.10 2.02 -9.05
CA PRO A 197 16.96 1.77 -8.19
C PRO A 197 17.29 0.84 -7.03
N SER A 198 16.38 0.80 -6.05
CA SER A 198 16.48 -0.05 -4.87
C SER A 198 16.51 -1.54 -5.23
N PRO A 199 17.46 -2.35 -4.73
CA PRO A 199 17.54 -3.77 -5.03
C PRO A 199 16.37 -4.59 -4.44
N GLN A 200 15.53 -3.99 -3.59
CA GLN A 200 14.36 -4.62 -3.00
C GLN A 200 13.11 -4.60 -3.90
N PHE A 201 13.13 -3.87 -5.04
CA PHE A 201 11.97 -3.70 -5.93
C PHE A 201 10.76 -3.06 -5.22
N ASP A 202 11.02 -2.17 -4.26
CA ASP A 202 10.04 -1.53 -3.38
C ASP A 202 9.69 -0.09 -3.77
N ARG A 203 10.56 0.61 -4.51
CA ARG A 203 10.35 2.02 -4.91
C ARG A 203 11.08 2.44 -6.18
N TYR A 204 10.49 3.34 -6.96
CA TYR A 204 11.20 3.99 -8.08
C TYR A 204 12.18 5.06 -7.59
N THR A 205 13.15 5.41 -8.43
CA THR A 205 14.00 6.60 -8.18
C THR A 205 13.24 7.87 -8.53
N ASP A 206 13.65 9.01 -7.96
CA ASP A 206 13.05 10.32 -8.28
C ASP A 206 13.08 10.62 -9.78
N GLN A 207 14.13 10.19 -10.47
CA GLN A 207 14.26 10.33 -11.91
C GLN A 207 13.20 9.53 -12.67
N MET A 208 13.02 8.25 -12.33
CA MET A 208 11.97 7.40 -12.91
C MET A 208 10.57 7.97 -12.67
N ILE A 209 10.34 8.51 -11.47
CA ILE A 209 9.09 9.18 -11.09
C ILE A 209 8.83 10.38 -12.00
N ARG A 210 9.82 11.25 -12.20
CA ARG A 210 9.69 12.42 -13.09
C ARG A 210 9.38 12.01 -14.54
N ILE A 211 10.12 11.06 -15.09
CA ILE A 211 9.92 10.56 -16.46
C ILE A 211 8.51 10.01 -16.64
N ARG A 212 8.07 9.15 -15.71
CA ARG A 212 6.72 8.57 -15.72
C ARG A 212 5.65 9.65 -15.63
N ASN A 213 5.77 10.59 -14.68
CA ASN A 213 4.78 11.63 -14.47
C ASN A 213 4.68 12.53 -15.70
N ALA A 214 5.80 12.99 -16.26
CA ALA A 214 5.82 13.79 -17.47
C ALA A 214 5.12 13.08 -18.64
N TYR A 215 5.32 11.76 -18.79
CA TYR A 215 4.62 10.99 -19.81
C TYR A 215 3.12 10.91 -19.56
N PHE A 216 2.69 10.67 -18.31
CA PHE A 216 1.27 10.52 -17.95
C PHE A 216 0.49 11.84 -17.90
N ASP A 217 1.16 12.96 -17.67
CA ASP A 217 0.57 14.28 -17.79
C ASP A 217 0.22 14.59 -19.24
N ALA A 218 1.11 14.23 -20.17
CA ALA A 218 0.85 14.31 -21.61
C ALA A 218 -0.11 13.22 -22.12
N HIS A 219 -0.10 12.04 -21.49
CA HIS A 219 -0.84 10.86 -21.96
C HIS A 219 -1.51 10.13 -20.80
N LYS A 220 -2.78 10.42 -20.54
CA LYS A 220 -3.53 9.81 -19.42
C LYS A 220 -3.45 8.28 -19.47
N PRO A 221 -3.06 7.60 -18.37
CA PRO A 221 -2.91 6.16 -18.35
C PRO A 221 -4.27 5.46 -18.45
N ASN A 222 -4.33 4.32 -19.16
CA ASN A 222 -5.61 3.64 -19.47
C ASN A 222 -5.55 2.12 -19.29
N GLY A 223 -5.42 1.68 -18.05
CA GLY A 223 -5.48 0.26 -17.67
C GLY A 223 -4.48 -0.63 -18.41
N ALA A 224 -3.30 -0.09 -18.77
CA ALA A 224 -2.25 -0.76 -19.50
C ALA A 224 -0.97 -0.84 -18.67
N TYR A 225 -0.07 -1.77 -19.03
CA TYR A 225 1.29 -1.81 -18.50
C TYR A 225 2.18 -0.92 -19.36
N TYR A 226 2.95 -0.05 -18.75
CA TYR A 226 3.87 0.86 -19.43
C TYR A 226 5.30 0.41 -19.19
N ILE A 227 6.06 0.20 -20.27
CA ILE A 227 7.48 -0.15 -20.19
C ILE A 227 8.27 0.95 -20.89
N PHE A 228 8.98 1.73 -20.11
CA PHE A 228 9.89 2.77 -20.57
C PHE A 228 11.21 2.14 -21.03
N LEU A 229 11.57 2.37 -22.28
CA LEU A 229 12.84 1.90 -22.86
C LEU A 229 13.86 3.01 -22.71
N ALA A 230 14.87 2.81 -21.87
CA ALA A 230 15.91 3.78 -21.54
C ALA A 230 17.29 3.33 -22.08
N GLU A 231 18.27 4.24 -22.13
CA GLU A 231 19.63 3.88 -22.52
C GLU A 231 20.26 2.86 -21.55
N GLY A 232 19.97 3.01 -20.26
CA GLY A 232 20.39 2.09 -19.21
C GLY A 232 20.32 2.72 -17.83
N PHE A 233 21.07 2.14 -16.91
CA PHE A 233 21.19 2.61 -15.53
C PHE A 233 22.66 2.91 -15.24
N VAL A 234 22.92 3.75 -14.23
CA VAL A 234 24.28 4.06 -13.76
C VAL A 234 25.08 2.78 -13.45
N ASN A 235 24.45 1.76 -12.89
CA ASN A 235 24.99 0.42 -12.75
C ASN A 235 24.62 -0.39 -14.01
N PRO A 236 25.59 -0.73 -14.87
CA PRO A 236 25.34 -1.43 -16.13
C PRO A 236 24.83 -2.86 -15.96
N SER A 237 24.92 -3.43 -14.75
CA SER A 237 24.41 -4.77 -14.43
C SER A 237 22.88 -4.79 -14.27
N ILE A 238 22.24 -3.62 -14.15
CA ILE A 238 20.79 -3.50 -14.05
C ILE A 238 20.23 -3.45 -15.48
N LEU A 239 19.45 -4.48 -15.83
CA LEU A 239 18.86 -4.63 -17.16
C LEU A 239 17.42 -4.11 -17.25
N GLY A 240 16.76 -3.99 -16.10
CA GLY A 240 15.44 -3.43 -15.97
C GLY A 240 15.01 -3.37 -14.50
N TYR A 241 14.00 -2.55 -14.25
CA TYR A 241 13.43 -2.33 -12.93
C TYR A 241 11.93 -2.09 -13.01
N ASN A 242 11.18 -2.73 -12.13
CA ASN A 242 9.77 -2.48 -11.91
C ASN A 242 9.47 -2.73 -10.44
N VAL A 243 8.80 -1.78 -9.79
CA VAL A 243 8.31 -1.98 -8.43
C VAL A 243 7.26 -3.09 -8.45
N ARG A 244 7.30 -3.96 -7.45
CA ARG A 244 6.36 -5.10 -7.40
C ARG A 244 4.92 -4.60 -7.44
N ASN A 245 4.09 -5.31 -8.20
CA ASN A 245 2.68 -5.02 -8.37
C ASN A 245 2.37 -3.65 -9.02
N LYS A 246 3.34 -3.04 -9.72
CA LYS A 246 3.14 -1.79 -10.46
C LYS A 246 3.14 -2.01 -11.97
N ALA A 247 2.32 -1.21 -12.64
CA ALA A 247 2.11 -1.23 -14.07
C ALA A 247 3.12 -0.37 -14.83
N VAL A 248 4.27 -0.05 -14.22
CA VAL A 248 5.31 0.82 -14.81
C VAL A 248 6.68 0.15 -14.67
N GLY A 249 7.32 -0.21 -15.77
CA GLY A 249 8.69 -0.74 -15.77
C GLY A 249 9.64 0.16 -16.55
N PHE A 250 10.92 0.13 -16.18
CA PHE A 250 12.02 0.75 -16.91
C PHE A 250 12.97 -0.35 -17.37
N VAL A 251 13.36 -0.35 -18.64
CA VAL A 251 14.17 -1.41 -19.22
C VAL A 251 15.30 -0.80 -20.04
N LYS A 252 16.51 -1.31 -19.85
CA LYS A 252 17.66 -0.97 -20.70
C LYS A 252 17.37 -1.44 -22.13
N PHE A 253 17.40 -0.54 -23.11
CA PHE A 253 17.01 -0.88 -24.47
C PHE A 253 18.08 -1.73 -25.17
N GLU A 254 19.34 -1.28 -25.19
CA GLU A 254 20.43 -1.98 -25.87
C GLU A 254 20.99 -3.12 -25.00
N GLN A 255 20.40 -4.30 -25.14
CA GLN A 255 20.83 -5.53 -24.48
C GLN A 255 20.47 -6.77 -25.31
N THR A 256 21.21 -7.86 -25.09
CA THR A 256 21.03 -9.13 -25.82
C THR A 256 19.64 -9.74 -25.59
N ASP A 257 19.12 -9.66 -24.37
CA ASP A 257 17.91 -10.37 -23.94
C ASP A 257 16.73 -9.44 -23.64
N LEU A 258 16.57 -8.38 -24.44
CA LEU A 258 15.57 -7.33 -24.23
C LEU A 258 14.15 -7.87 -23.99
N PHE A 259 13.69 -8.84 -24.80
CA PHE A 259 12.33 -9.39 -24.66
C PHE A 259 12.13 -10.10 -23.34
N ARG A 260 13.18 -10.80 -22.87
CA ARG A 260 13.20 -11.46 -21.58
C ARG A 260 13.19 -10.44 -20.45
N SER A 261 13.99 -9.39 -20.52
CA SER A 261 13.99 -8.34 -19.50
C SER A 261 12.63 -7.64 -19.41
N ILE A 262 11.98 -7.36 -20.54
CA ILE A 262 10.60 -6.84 -20.55
C ILE A 262 9.64 -7.83 -19.88
N ALA A 263 9.74 -9.12 -20.20
CA ALA A 263 8.94 -10.15 -19.55
C ALA A 263 9.22 -10.22 -18.04
N GLN A 264 10.47 -10.14 -17.59
CA GLN A 264 10.79 -10.12 -16.15
C GLN A 264 10.17 -8.90 -15.44
N GLN A 265 10.25 -7.72 -16.04
CA GLN A 265 9.63 -6.51 -15.47
C GLN A 265 8.11 -6.62 -15.43
N LEU A 266 7.49 -7.24 -16.43
CA LEU A 266 6.07 -7.59 -16.37
C LEU A 266 5.78 -8.67 -15.32
N GLY A 267 6.74 -9.53 -14.98
CA GLY A 267 6.62 -10.53 -13.91
C GLY A 267 6.53 -9.85 -12.54
N PHE A 268 7.45 -8.93 -12.26
CA PHE A 268 7.40 -8.07 -11.07
C PHE A 268 6.11 -7.26 -11.01
N GLY A 269 5.69 -6.66 -12.13
CA GLY A 269 4.52 -5.78 -12.19
C GLY A 269 3.17 -6.51 -12.17
N ALA A 270 2.93 -7.40 -13.13
CA ALA A 270 1.63 -8.06 -13.32
C ALA A 270 1.40 -9.27 -12.42
N GLY A 271 2.48 -9.89 -11.91
CA GLY A 271 2.40 -11.06 -11.04
C GLY A 271 2.88 -10.84 -9.62
N ALA A 272 3.52 -9.70 -9.32
CA ALA A 272 4.28 -9.50 -8.08
C ALA A 272 5.27 -10.66 -7.83
N LEU A 273 5.84 -11.18 -8.91
CA LEU A 273 6.74 -12.32 -8.85
C LEU A 273 8.05 -11.92 -8.15
N GLN A 274 8.65 -12.90 -7.48
CA GLN A 274 9.96 -12.74 -6.83
C GLN A 274 11.07 -13.40 -7.65
N PRO A 275 12.33 -12.98 -7.47
CA PRO A 275 13.46 -13.70 -8.04
C PRO A 275 13.49 -15.16 -7.56
N SER A 276 13.92 -16.08 -8.42
CA SER A 276 13.85 -17.53 -8.16
C SER A 276 14.60 -18.00 -6.91
N TRP A 277 15.65 -17.29 -6.53
CA TRP A 277 16.53 -17.60 -5.38
C TRP A 277 16.07 -17.02 -4.04
N PHE A 278 14.92 -16.33 -4.00
CA PHE A 278 14.32 -15.85 -2.75
C PHE A 278 13.63 -17.01 -2.02
N ASP A 279 13.29 -16.83 -0.75
CA ASP A 279 12.56 -17.81 0.09
C ASP A 279 13.18 -19.22 0.11
N ASN A 280 14.51 -19.28 0.30
CA ASN A 280 15.30 -20.53 0.23
C ASN A 280 15.22 -21.25 -1.13
N GLY A 281 14.98 -20.51 -2.21
CA GLY A 281 14.96 -21.04 -3.57
C GLY A 281 16.34 -21.44 -4.12
N PRO A 282 16.38 -21.99 -5.34
CA PRO A 282 17.61 -22.46 -6.00
C PRO A 282 18.67 -21.38 -6.17
N GLU A 283 19.91 -21.80 -6.39
CA GLU A 283 21.03 -20.86 -6.57
C GLU A 283 20.79 -19.90 -7.75
N LYS A 284 21.21 -18.65 -7.58
CA LYS A 284 21.07 -17.61 -8.60
C LYS A 284 21.78 -18.03 -9.90
N GLY A 285 21.04 -18.00 -11.01
CA GLY A 285 21.49 -18.41 -12.34
C GLY A 285 21.34 -19.90 -12.64
N SER A 286 20.85 -20.71 -11.68
CA SER A 286 20.79 -22.16 -11.82
C SER A 286 19.50 -22.68 -12.47
N THR A 287 18.47 -21.85 -12.60
CA THR A 287 17.15 -22.30 -13.06
C THR A 287 16.76 -21.83 -14.45
N ASP A 288 15.83 -22.56 -15.06
CA ASP A 288 15.14 -22.21 -16.30
C ASP A 288 13.90 -21.30 -16.06
N ASN A 289 13.76 -20.73 -14.86
CA ASN A 289 12.67 -19.84 -14.50
C ASN A 289 12.83 -18.43 -15.11
N LEU A 290 11.72 -17.80 -15.48
CA LEU A 290 11.68 -16.43 -15.98
C LEU A 290 12.34 -15.45 -15.00
N MET A 291 12.11 -15.62 -13.70
CA MET A 291 12.58 -14.70 -12.66
C MET A 291 14.02 -14.99 -12.19
N ASP A 292 14.76 -15.86 -12.88
CA ASP A 292 16.17 -16.11 -12.63
C ASP A 292 17.08 -15.16 -13.44
N THR A 293 18.38 -15.11 -13.18
CA THR A 293 19.37 -14.41 -14.01
C THR A 293 19.92 -15.23 -15.18
N GLY A 294 19.54 -16.51 -15.31
CA GLY A 294 19.88 -17.37 -16.46
C GLY A 294 19.10 -17.02 -17.74
N VAL A 295 18.99 -17.96 -18.69
CA VAL A 295 18.24 -17.77 -19.97
C VAL A 295 16.82 -18.36 -19.93
N GLY A 296 16.28 -18.59 -18.74
CA GLY A 296 15.00 -19.27 -18.52
C GLY A 296 13.76 -18.45 -18.89
N GLU A 297 12.72 -19.13 -19.36
CA GLU A 297 11.40 -18.56 -19.72
C GLU A 297 10.22 -19.22 -18.97
N ARG A 298 10.49 -20.22 -18.13
CA ARG A 298 9.44 -21.02 -17.48
C ARG A 298 8.84 -20.30 -16.29
N LEU A 299 7.56 -20.57 -16.03
CA LEU A 299 6.87 -20.14 -14.84
C LEU A 299 6.40 -21.36 -14.05
N THR A 300 6.51 -21.32 -12.73
CA THR A 300 5.93 -22.36 -11.87
C THR A 300 4.42 -22.18 -11.74
N PHE A 301 3.70 -23.21 -11.31
CA PHE A 301 2.25 -23.12 -11.14
C PHE A 301 1.85 -22.07 -10.09
N VAL A 302 2.65 -21.90 -9.04
CA VAL A 302 2.47 -20.83 -8.03
C VAL A 302 2.57 -19.46 -8.69
N GLN A 303 3.52 -19.28 -9.62
CA GLN A 303 3.65 -18.04 -10.38
C GLN A 303 2.48 -17.85 -11.36
N TRP A 304 1.94 -18.90 -11.96
CA TRP A 304 0.72 -18.80 -12.80
C TRP A 304 -0.47 -18.27 -12.00
N GLU A 305 -0.69 -18.80 -10.80
CA GLU A 305 -1.75 -18.35 -9.90
C GLU A 305 -1.52 -16.91 -9.42
N ALA A 306 -0.29 -16.55 -9.07
CA ALA A 306 0.07 -15.19 -8.70
C ALA A 306 -0.22 -14.19 -9.84
N ILE A 307 0.20 -14.49 -11.07
CA ILE A 307 -0.13 -13.67 -12.24
C ILE A 307 -1.66 -13.53 -12.39
N GLN A 308 -2.40 -14.63 -12.35
CA GLN A 308 -3.86 -14.61 -12.47
C GLN A 308 -4.57 -13.87 -11.34
N ARG A 309 -3.98 -13.83 -10.15
CA ARG A 309 -4.49 -13.07 -9.01
C ARG A 309 -4.31 -11.57 -9.23
N ASN A 310 -3.15 -11.16 -9.74
CA ASN A 310 -2.66 -9.79 -9.67
C ASN A 310 -2.82 -9.00 -10.98
N ILE A 311 -2.88 -9.66 -12.14
CA ILE A 311 -2.92 -9.00 -13.45
C ILE A 311 -4.14 -8.09 -13.69
N GLY A 312 -5.18 -8.24 -12.87
CA GLY A 312 -6.37 -7.38 -12.88
C GLY A 312 -6.14 -6.01 -12.24
N THR A 313 -5.17 -5.92 -11.34
CA THR A 313 -4.85 -4.79 -10.48
C THR A 313 -3.79 -3.93 -11.16
N ILE A 314 -4.05 -2.63 -11.33
CA ILE A 314 -3.23 -1.74 -12.16
C ILE A 314 -2.95 -0.47 -11.37
N SER A 315 -1.82 -0.49 -10.69
CA SER A 315 -1.29 0.63 -9.92
C SER A 315 -0.07 1.22 -10.63
N TYR A 316 -0.03 2.53 -10.84
CA TYR A 316 1.08 3.20 -11.54
C TYR A 316 2.12 3.83 -10.60
N TYR A 317 1.74 4.01 -9.35
CA TYR A 317 2.46 4.75 -8.33
C TYR A 317 2.80 3.80 -7.18
N ASP A 318 4.06 3.72 -6.75
CA ASP A 318 4.43 2.96 -5.57
C ASP A 318 3.92 3.59 -4.26
N GLU A 319 3.93 2.82 -3.17
CA GLU A 319 3.31 3.24 -1.91
C GLU A 319 4.17 4.24 -1.13
N TYR A 320 5.46 4.34 -1.46
CA TYR A 320 6.42 5.28 -0.88
C TYR A 320 6.49 6.60 -1.65
N GLU A 321 6.02 6.62 -2.90
CA GLU A 321 5.90 7.85 -3.68
C GLU A 321 5.01 8.84 -2.96
N ASP A 322 5.56 9.99 -2.57
CA ASP A 322 4.74 11.17 -2.36
C ASP A 322 4.10 11.56 -3.68
N VAL A 323 2.92 11.01 -3.94
CA VAL A 323 2.01 11.53 -4.94
C VAL A 323 1.82 13.00 -4.59
N LEU A 324 2.30 13.86 -5.50
CA LEU A 324 2.15 15.30 -5.42
C LEU A 324 0.66 15.63 -5.40
N THR A 325 0.15 15.96 -4.21
CA THR A 325 -1.16 16.57 -4.06
C THR A 325 -0.98 18.04 -3.75
N ASN A 326 -1.75 18.87 -4.44
CA ASN A 326 -1.71 20.31 -4.23
C ASN A 326 -2.55 20.77 -3.01
N ASN A 327 -2.55 19.97 -1.94
CA ASN A 327 -3.19 20.29 -0.66
C ASN A 327 -2.22 20.07 0.50
N GLY A 328 -2.46 20.79 1.58
CA GLY A 328 -1.52 20.94 2.68
C GLY A 328 -1.68 22.32 3.32
N ILE A 329 -1.20 22.43 4.54
CA ILE A 329 -1.23 23.64 5.35
C ILE A 329 -0.11 24.62 4.98
N VAL A 330 1.03 24.11 4.49
CA VAL A 330 2.21 24.88 4.08
C VAL A 330 2.43 24.70 2.58
N ALA A 331 2.49 25.82 1.86
CA ALA A 331 2.84 25.86 0.44
C ALA A 331 4.34 26.15 0.23
N TYR A 332 4.96 25.50 -0.75
CA TYR A 332 6.39 25.64 -1.01
C TYR A 332 6.64 26.38 -2.31
N TYR A 333 7.51 27.39 -2.27
CA TYR A 333 7.87 28.22 -3.42
C TYR A 333 9.39 28.31 -3.60
N PHE A 334 9.86 28.30 -4.85
CA PHE A 334 11.27 28.41 -5.19
C PHE A 334 11.47 29.38 -6.35
N TRP A 335 12.47 30.26 -6.27
CA TRP A 335 12.90 31.08 -7.41
C TRP A 335 14.34 31.58 -7.25
N GLU A 336 14.87 32.17 -8.32
CA GLU A 336 16.19 32.79 -8.33
C GLU A 336 16.09 34.31 -8.46
N GLU A 337 16.94 35.04 -7.74
CA GLU A 337 17.05 36.50 -7.76
C GLU A 337 18.38 36.98 -8.33
N ASP A 338 18.35 38.09 -9.06
CA ASP A 338 19.53 38.83 -9.47
C ASP A 338 20.14 39.63 -8.29
N ALA A 339 21.30 40.25 -8.52
CA ALA A 339 21.99 41.05 -7.50
C ALA A 339 21.18 42.26 -6.97
N ASN A 340 20.10 42.65 -7.65
CA ASN A 340 19.21 43.75 -7.26
C ASN A 340 17.92 43.24 -6.59
N GLY A 341 17.80 41.93 -6.35
CA GLY A 341 16.61 41.29 -5.79
C GLY A 341 15.44 41.19 -6.78
N ASN A 342 15.70 41.25 -8.09
CA ASN A 342 14.66 40.96 -9.09
C ASN A 342 14.62 39.45 -9.39
N ILE A 343 13.43 38.90 -9.51
CA ILE A 343 13.22 37.51 -9.90
C ILE A 343 13.67 37.32 -11.36
N ILE A 344 14.51 36.32 -11.61
CA ILE A 344 15.04 36.01 -12.92
C ILE A 344 13.97 35.33 -13.77
N ALA A 345 13.48 35.99 -14.82
CA ALA A 345 12.42 35.47 -15.67
C ALA A 345 12.86 34.26 -16.50
N ILE A 346 12.01 33.23 -16.61
CA ILE A 346 12.21 32.09 -17.50
C ILE A 346 11.41 32.32 -18.78
N ASN A 347 12.08 32.32 -19.94
CA ASN A 347 11.48 32.60 -21.25
C ASN A 347 10.65 33.90 -21.29
N GLY A 348 11.10 34.93 -20.56
CA GLY A 348 10.41 36.24 -20.48
C GLY A 348 9.14 36.24 -19.60
N THR A 349 8.89 35.20 -18.81
CA THR A 349 7.72 35.09 -17.93
C THR A 349 8.11 34.88 -16.48
N PHE A 350 7.57 35.72 -15.57
CA PHE A 350 7.83 35.61 -14.13
C PHE A 350 7.00 34.50 -13.46
N THR A 351 5.80 34.22 -13.96
CA THR A 351 4.96 33.13 -13.43
C THR A 351 5.64 31.76 -13.53
N ARG A 352 6.45 31.53 -14.57
CA ARG A 352 7.25 30.30 -14.72
C ARG A 352 8.51 30.28 -13.87
N ALA A 353 9.03 31.45 -13.50
CA ALA A 353 10.23 31.56 -12.68
C ALA A 353 9.98 31.17 -11.21
N ILE A 354 8.74 31.34 -10.74
CA ILE A 354 8.31 30.94 -9.41
C ILE A 354 7.80 29.51 -9.47
N ARG A 355 8.63 28.56 -9.02
CA ARG A 355 8.23 27.15 -8.91
C ARG A 355 7.41 26.96 -7.64
N HIS A 356 6.32 26.21 -7.74
CA HIS A 356 5.41 25.92 -6.62
C HIS A 356 5.05 24.41 -6.61
N PRO A 357 6.03 23.54 -6.29
CA PRO A 357 5.97 22.11 -6.64
C PRO A 357 5.05 21.27 -5.75
N PHE A 358 4.79 21.67 -4.50
CA PHE A 358 3.96 20.89 -3.57
C PHE A 358 3.47 21.71 -2.37
N LYS A 359 2.50 21.14 -1.65
CA LYS A 359 2.08 21.55 -0.32
C LYS A 359 2.25 20.40 0.68
N ARG A 360 2.38 20.71 1.97
CA ARG A 360 2.50 19.74 3.08
C ARG A 360 1.78 20.25 4.32
N ASN A 361 1.71 19.43 5.36
CA ASN A 361 1.15 19.87 6.64
C ASN A 361 2.13 20.68 7.48
N GLN A 362 3.42 20.68 7.14
CA GLN A 362 4.51 21.18 7.98
C GLN A 362 5.50 21.99 7.15
N TYR A 363 6.24 22.87 7.81
CA TYR A 363 7.47 23.44 7.27
C TYR A 363 8.60 22.41 7.23
N SER A 364 9.62 22.64 6.40
CA SER A 364 10.85 21.85 6.49
C SER A 364 11.60 22.18 7.79
N LEU A 365 12.27 21.17 8.34
CA LEU A 365 13.04 21.27 9.57
C LEU A 365 14.51 21.53 9.24
N HIS A 366 14.96 22.75 9.53
CA HIS A 366 16.35 23.16 9.46
C HIS A 366 16.77 23.68 10.81
N LEU A 367 17.91 23.19 11.32
CA LEU A 367 18.43 23.59 12.62
C LEU A 367 19.77 24.31 12.43
N ASP A 368 19.88 25.52 12.99
CA ASP A 368 21.14 26.27 13.08
C ASP A 368 21.59 26.31 14.54
N ILE A 369 22.29 25.25 14.97
CA ILE A 369 22.70 25.06 16.35
C ILE A 369 24.04 25.76 16.58
N ASP A 370 23.98 26.98 17.09
CA ASP A 370 25.17 27.75 17.51
C ASP A 370 25.68 27.36 18.91
N ASN A 371 24.85 26.67 19.71
CA ASN A 371 25.15 26.32 21.08
C ASN A 371 25.72 24.89 21.21
N TRP A 372 26.98 24.78 21.62
CA TRP A 372 27.66 23.49 21.82
C TRP A 372 26.94 22.53 22.78
N LEU A 373 26.11 23.04 23.70
CA LEU A 373 25.32 22.19 24.62
C LEU A 373 24.21 21.42 23.91
N PHE A 374 23.70 21.97 22.80
CA PHE A 374 22.67 21.38 21.94
C PHE A 374 23.24 20.68 20.71
N ALA A 375 24.53 20.85 20.41
CA ALA A 375 25.17 20.14 19.31
C ALA A 375 24.99 18.61 19.49
N PRO A 376 24.46 17.91 18.47
CA PRO A 376 24.22 16.48 18.54
C PRO A 376 25.57 15.74 18.61
N LEU A 377 25.74 14.90 19.64
CA LEU A 377 26.94 14.08 19.82
C LEU A 377 26.80 12.72 19.13
N PHE A 378 25.59 12.14 19.21
CA PHE A 378 25.21 10.90 18.54
C PHE A 378 23.69 10.75 18.53
N THR A 379 23.19 9.88 17.67
CA THR A 379 21.76 9.57 17.52
C THR A 379 21.40 8.27 18.21
N LEU A 380 20.29 8.23 18.95
CA LEU A 380 19.74 7.00 19.56
C LEU A 380 18.29 6.81 19.12
N GLY A 381 18.06 5.91 18.17
CA GLY A 381 16.76 5.74 17.53
C GLY A 381 16.41 6.99 16.73
N ILE A 382 15.34 7.68 17.12
CA ILE A 382 14.87 8.94 16.49
C ILE A 382 15.35 10.21 17.21
N TYR A 383 16.14 10.08 18.28
CA TYR A 383 16.53 11.21 19.12
C TYR A 383 18.00 11.57 19.01
N ASP A 384 18.26 12.87 18.89
CA ASP A 384 19.61 13.45 18.90
C ASP A 384 20.08 13.76 20.31
N ILE A 385 21.15 13.07 20.74
CA ILE A 385 21.69 13.19 22.10
C ILE A 385 22.79 14.23 22.12
N CYS A 386 22.50 15.38 22.73
CA CYS A 386 23.46 16.47 22.99
C CYS A 386 24.09 16.43 24.39
N ALA A 387 25.05 17.33 24.66
CA ALA A 387 25.76 17.41 25.94
C ALA A 387 24.82 17.69 27.14
N LEU A 388 23.73 18.44 26.93
CA LEU A 388 22.78 18.76 28.00
C LEU A 388 22.05 17.51 28.54
N HIS A 389 21.83 16.49 27.71
CA HIS A 389 21.27 15.21 28.15
C HIS A 389 22.22 14.50 29.12
N LEU A 390 23.51 14.45 28.80
CA LEU A 390 24.54 13.81 29.62
C LEU A 390 24.76 14.55 30.95
N LEU A 391 24.75 15.88 30.91
CA LEU A 391 24.82 16.73 32.10
C LEU A 391 23.59 16.53 33.00
N SER A 392 22.39 16.53 32.42
CA SER A 392 21.13 16.29 33.13
C SER A 392 21.12 14.92 33.81
N LEU A 393 21.56 13.87 33.11
CA LEU A 393 21.67 12.52 33.67
C LEU A 393 22.62 12.50 34.87
N THR A 394 23.80 13.09 34.71
CA THR A 394 24.86 13.11 35.74
C THR A 394 24.41 13.89 36.98
N LEU A 395 23.83 15.08 36.79
CA LEU A 395 23.33 15.92 37.87
C LEU A 395 22.20 15.23 38.64
N LEU A 396 21.24 14.64 37.93
CA LEU A 396 20.15 13.89 38.55
C LEU A 396 20.63 12.67 39.33
N LEU A 397 21.64 11.93 38.82
CA LEU A 397 22.22 10.79 39.53
C LEU A 397 22.87 11.23 40.86
N ILE A 398 23.62 12.33 40.83
CA ILE A 398 24.27 12.90 42.02
C ILE A 398 23.19 13.38 43.01
N CYS A 399 22.23 14.18 42.56
CA CYS A 399 21.14 14.71 43.38
C CYS A 399 20.31 13.59 44.02
N SER A 400 19.89 12.59 43.24
CA SER A 400 19.16 11.41 43.73
C SER A 400 19.97 10.65 44.79
N ARG A 401 21.28 10.45 44.57
CA ARG A 401 22.17 9.79 45.54
C ARG A 401 22.32 10.59 46.83
N VAL A 402 22.52 11.91 46.75
CA VAL A 402 22.70 12.81 47.90
C VAL A 402 21.42 12.92 48.71
N LEU A 403 20.28 13.19 48.07
CA LEU A 403 18.97 13.30 48.71
C LEU A 403 18.59 11.99 49.41
N ARG A 404 18.78 10.84 48.74
CA ARG A 404 18.54 9.53 49.34
C ARG A 404 19.42 9.28 50.56
N ARG A 405 20.71 9.64 50.50
CA ARG A 405 21.64 9.51 51.63
C ARG A 405 21.22 10.38 52.81
N LYS A 406 20.88 11.66 52.56
CA LYS A 406 20.39 12.60 53.59
C LYS A 406 19.11 12.10 54.23
N LEU A 407 18.17 11.60 53.44
CA LEU A 407 16.90 11.07 53.95
C LEU A 407 17.10 9.80 54.79
N ILE A 408 17.94 8.86 54.34
CA ILE A 408 18.25 7.64 55.14
C ILE A 408 18.93 8.01 56.45
N HIS A 409 19.87 8.96 56.43
CA HIS A 409 20.54 9.45 57.64
C HIS A 409 19.53 10.07 58.62
N TRP A 410 18.69 10.98 58.13
CA TRP A 410 17.62 11.61 58.92
C TRP A 410 16.60 10.62 59.47
N LEU A 411 16.23 9.59 58.70
CA LEU A 411 15.33 8.54 59.18
C LEU A 411 16.00 7.69 60.27
N ASN A 412 17.28 7.34 60.12
CA ASN A 412 18.00 6.55 61.12
C ASN A 412 18.22 7.31 62.44
N THR A 413 18.27 8.65 62.44
CA THR A 413 18.36 9.45 63.68
C THR A 413 17.03 9.51 64.44
N ARG A 414 15.90 9.23 63.78
CA ARG A 414 14.56 9.25 64.41
C ARG A 414 13.98 7.86 64.67
N MET A 415 14.29 6.87 63.84
CA MET A 415 13.71 5.52 63.89
C MET A 415 14.68 4.45 63.37
N ARG A 416 14.58 3.21 63.88
CA ARG A 416 15.40 2.09 63.42
C ARG A 416 14.84 1.52 62.11
N VAL A 417 15.34 2.02 60.97
CA VAL A 417 14.85 1.64 59.64
C VAL A 417 15.25 0.20 59.26
N ARG A 418 14.27 -0.68 59.03
CA ARG A 418 14.48 -2.07 58.58
C ARG A 418 15.09 -2.13 57.17
N ARG A 419 15.80 -3.23 56.87
CA ARG A 419 16.48 -3.45 55.57
C ARG A 419 15.51 -3.41 54.38
N THR A 420 14.29 -3.93 54.54
CA THR A 420 13.22 -3.93 53.54
C THR A 420 12.77 -2.50 53.18
N PHE A 421 12.64 -1.62 54.16
CA PHE A 421 12.28 -0.21 53.93
C PHE A 421 13.37 0.54 53.14
N ARG A 422 14.65 0.26 53.42
CA ARG A 422 15.76 0.85 52.63
C ARG A 422 15.74 0.39 51.18
N TRP A 423 15.29 -0.83 50.91
CA TRP A 423 15.09 -1.36 49.56
C TRP A 423 13.92 -0.68 48.86
N LEU A 424 12.76 -0.55 49.51
CA LEU A 424 11.61 0.20 48.99
C LEU A 424 11.99 1.65 48.66
N LEU A 425 12.73 2.31 49.54
CA LEU A 425 13.20 3.67 49.30
C LEU A 425 14.14 3.76 48.08
N ARG A 426 14.96 2.74 47.80
CA ARG A 426 15.78 2.72 46.57
C ARG A 426 14.92 2.66 45.32
N LEU A 427 13.85 1.85 45.34
CA LEU A 427 12.91 1.76 44.22
C LEU A 427 12.18 3.09 44.00
N VAL A 428 11.70 3.73 45.07
CA VAL A 428 11.05 5.06 44.97
C VAL A 428 11.99 6.10 44.36
N PHE A 429 13.25 6.17 44.81
CA PHE A 429 14.23 7.10 44.25
C PHE A 429 14.63 6.75 42.81
N LEU A 430 14.63 5.47 42.45
CA LEU A 430 14.87 5.04 41.07
C LEU A 430 13.71 5.46 40.16
N SER A 431 12.47 5.23 40.57
CA SER A 431 11.27 5.67 39.84
C SER A 431 11.22 7.19 39.70
N ALA A 432 11.45 7.93 40.79
CA ALA A 432 11.50 9.39 40.75
C ALA A 432 12.61 9.90 39.83
N PHE A 433 13.81 9.29 39.89
CA PHE A 433 14.91 9.60 38.98
C PHE A 433 14.53 9.37 37.52
N SER A 434 13.95 8.21 37.18
CA SER A 434 13.57 7.88 35.80
C SER A 434 12.53 8.86 35.26
N VAL A 435 11.52 9.21 36.05
CA VAL A 435 10.48 10.19 35.66
C VAL A 435 11.08 11.59 35.48
N SER A 436 11.93 12.05 36.41
CA SER A 436 12.58 13.36 36.30
C SER A 436 13.56 13.42 35.12
N PHE A 437 14.31 12.35 34.87
CA PHE A 437 15.21 12.29 33.73
C PHE A 437 14.45 12.30 32.42
N TRP A 438 13.37 11.52 32.31
CA TRP A 438 12.51 11.53 31.12
C TRP A 438 11.87 12.91 30.89
N GLY A 439 11.40 13.58 31.94
CA GLY A 439 10.87 14.95 31.84
C GLY A 439 11.92 15.96 31.35
N LEU A 440 13.15 15.90 31.87
CA LEU A 440 14.24 16.74 31.37
C LEU A 440 14.63 16.38 29.94
N PHE A 441 14.67 15.09 29.59
CA PHE A 441 14.96 14.62 28.24
C PHE A 441 13.97 15.25 27.23
N LEU A 442 12.67 15.19 27.52
CA LEU A 442 11.66 15.82 26.67
C LEU A 442 11.81 17.34 26.59
N LEU A 443 12.16 18.01 27.69
CA LEU A 443 12.37 19.46 27.72
C LEU A 443 13.58 19.87 26.87
N ILE A 444 14.67 19.11 26.94
CA ILE A 444 15.86 19.34 26.10
C ILE A 444 15.51 19.12 24.64
N HIS A 445 14.79 18.05 24.33
CA HIS A 445 14.38 17.78 22.96
C HIS A 445 13.48 18.91 22.42
N GLN A 446 12.51 19.39 23.20
CA GLN A 446 11.72 20.57 22.84
C GLN A 446 12.58 21.83 22.64
N GLY A 447 13.72 21.93 23.34
CA GLY A 447 14.68 23.02 23.18
C GLY A 447 15.29 23.13 21.78
N TYR A 448 15.29 22.06 20.96
CA TYR A 448 15.76 22.15 19.56
C TYR A 448 14.92 23.11 18.70
N SER A 449 13.63 23.29 19.03
CA SER A 449 12.76 24.26 18.36
C SER A 449 13.27 25.71 18.45
N LEU A 450 14.14 26.03 19.41
CA LEU A 450 14.77 27.36 19.53
C LEU A 450 15.82 27.62 18.45
N PHE A 451 16.34 26.56 17.81
CA PHE A 451 17.35 26.62 16.76
C PHE A 451 16.74 26.39 15.37
N GLU A 452 15.42 26.30 15.28
CA GLU A 452 14.72 26.11 14.01
C GLU A 452 14.85 27.35 13.15
N VAL A 453 15.36 27.18 11.92
CA VAL A 453 15.56 28.27 10.97
C VAL A 453 14.21 28.64 10.37
N GLU A 454 13.64 29.75 10.84
CA GLU A 454 12.44 30.35 10.23
C GLU A 454 12.79 31.33 9.11
N ARG A 455 14.01 31.90 9.17
CA ARG A 455 14.57 32.79 8.16
C ARG A 455 16.09 32.74 8.20
N GLY A 456 16.75 32.44 7.07
CA GLY A 456 18.22 32.40 7.04
C GLY A 456 18.83 31.73 5.80
N GLU A 457 20.16 31.75 5.72
CA GLU A 457 20.91 31.01 4.70
C GLU A 457 20.94 29.52 5.05
N LEU A 458 20.73 28.66 4.05
CA LEU A 458 20.89 27.22 4.17
C LEU A 458 22.26 26.83 3.60
N GLU A 459 23.31 26.92 4.43
CA GLU A 459 24.71 26.76 3.97
C GLU A 459 24.97 25.43 3.25
N TYR A 460 24.30 24.35 3.68
CA TYR A 460 24.46 23.02 3.09
C TYR A 460 23.91 22.90 1.65
N LEU A 461 23.16 23.91 1.18
CA LEU A 461 22.64 24.00 -0.19
C LEU A 461 23.51 24.88 -1.10
N ARG A 462 24.64 25.41 -0.62
CA ARG A 462 25.50 26.28 -1.43
C ARG A 462 25.96 25.59 -2.71
N GLY A 463 25.69 26.22 -3.86
CA GLY A 463 26.02 25.73 -5.19
C GLY A 463 25.12 24.62 -5.73
N VAL A 464 24.06 24.23 -5.00
CA VAL A 464 23.08 23.24 -5.44
C VAL A 464 22.06 23.90 -6.36
N ASP A 465 21.73 23.25 -7.48
CA ASP A 465 20.69 23.74 -8.39
C ASP A 465 19.28 23.60 -7.82
N ILE A 466 18.31 24.26 -8.47
CA ILE A 466 16.93 24.33 -8.00
C ILE A 466 16.21 22.98 -7.99
N ASP A 467 16.51 22.06 -8.92
CA ASP A 467 15.87 20.75 -9.02
C ASP A 467 16.34 19.80 -7.90
N HIS A 468 17.65 19.80 -7.62
CA HIS A 468 18.20 19.07 -6.47
C HIS A 468 17.76 19.69 -5.15
N THR A 469 17.70 21.02 -5.05
CA THR A 469 17.22 21.72 -3.86
C THR A 469 15.78 21.36 -3.54
N GLU A 470 14.90 21.39 -4.54
CA GLU A 470 13.51 20.97 -4.40
C GLU A 470 13.42 19.54 -3.86
N THR A 471 14.28 18.64 -4.33
CA THR A 471 14.33 17.24 -3.87
C THR A 471 14.80 17.13 -2.41
N LEU A 472 15.81 17.90 -2.01
CA LEU A 472 16.31 17.91 -0.62
C LEU A 472 15.26 18.46 0.35
N ILE A 473 14.61 19.57 0.01
CA ILE A 473 13.52 20.14 0.82
C ILE A 473 12.32 19.21 0.86
N ARG A 474 12.01 18.54 -0.25
CA ARG A 474 11.00 17.49 -0.30
C ARG A 474 11.34 16.31 0.62
N ASN A 475 12.58 15.89 0.71
CA ASN A 475 12.92 14.77 1.59
C ASN A 475 13.11 15.19 3.06
N ASN A 476 13.15 16.50 3.33
CA ASN A 476 13.16 17.05 4.67
C ASN A 476 11.74 17.05 5.27
N VAL A 477 11.50 16.18 6.24
CA VAL A 477 10.21 16.04 6.92
C VAL A 477 10.37 16.36 8.41
N ASN A 478 9.54 17.27 8.92
CA ASN A 478 9.48 17.58 10.33
C ASN A 478 8.66 16.51 11.09
N ASN A 479 9.33 15.57 11.74
CA ASN A 479 8.67 14.50 12.48
C ASN A 479 8.23 14.90 13.91
N GLU A 480 8.59 16.10 14.39
CA GLU A 480 8.26 16.56 15.75
C GLU A 480 6.82 17.04 15.87
N ARG A 481 6.26 17.52 14.76
CA ARG A 481 4.90 18.05 14.65
C ARG A 481 4.08 17.10 13.80
N LEU A 482 2.74 17.23 13.77
CA LEU A 482 1.91 16.55 12.75
C LEU A 482 1.44 17.52 11.66
N ALA A 483 1.23 18.77 12.04
CA ALA A 483 0.74 19.84 11.18
C ALA A 483 0.97 21.21 11.82
N GLU A 484 1.13 22.25 11.00
CA GLU A 484 1.15 23.64 11.45
C GLU A 484 -0.24 24.14 11.84
N LYS A 485 -0.29 25.09 12.76
CA LYS A 485 -1.57 25.63 13.28
C LYS A 485 -2.30 26.50 12.28
N GLU A 486 -1.57 27.22 11.44
CA GLU A 486 -2.10 28.19 10.48
C GLU A 486 -1.55 27.90 9.09
N LEU A 487 -2.27 28.35 8.05
CA LEU A 487 -1.80 28.28 6.68
C LEU A 487 -0.58 29.20 6.50
N GLY A 488 0.40 28.76 5.74
CA GLY A 488 1.62 29.53 5.51
C GLY A 488 2.41 29.08 4.30
N SER A 489 3.47 29.80 3.98
CA SER A 489 4.30 29.56 2.81
C SER A 489 5.76 29.42 3.22
N GLU A 490 6.44 28.41 2.72
CA GLU A 490 7.89 28.30 2.81
C GLU A 490 8.51 28.69 1.48
N ILE A 491 9.38 29.68 1.53
CA ILE A 491 10.00 30.27 0.36
C ILE A 491 11.48 29.95 0.39
N LEU A 492 11.99 29.42 -0.73
CA LEU A 492 13.41 29.23 -0.98
C LEU A 492 13.86 30.14 -2.12
N VAL A 493 14.75 31.06 -1.81
CA VAL A 493 15.28 32.04 -2.76
C VAL A 493 16.76 31.79 -2.98
N ARG A 494 17.16 31.59 -4.24
CA ARG A 494 18.57 31.54 -4.62
C ARG A 494 19.09 32.92 -4.95
N ARG A 495 20.17 33.35 -4.30
CA ARG A 495 20.91 34.59 -4.60
C ARG A 495 22.37 34.24 -4.85
N GLY A 496 22.79 34.28 -6.11
CA GLY A 496 24.09 33.75 -6.52
C GLY A 496 24.18 32.23 -6.25
N ASP A 497 25.18 31.81 -5.47
CA ASP A 497 25.37 30.40 -5.10
C ASP A 497 24.67 30.01 -3.79
N ASN A 498 24.04 30.94 -3.08
CA ASN A 498 23.46 30.69 -1.76
C ASN A 498 21.93 30.59 -1.81
N TRP A 499 21.37 29.70 -1.00
CA TRP A 499 19.93 29.54 -0.80
C TRP A 499 19.49 30.15 0.52
N PHE A 500 18.39 30.89 0.49
CA PHE A 500 17.78 31.52 1.66
C PHE A 500 16.37 30.96 1.85
N LEU A 501 16.05 30.58 3.08
CA LEU A 501 14.72 30.17 3.50
C LEU A 501 14.01 31.36 4.17
N GLU A 502 12.73 31.57 3.84
CA GLU A 502 11.85 32.52 4.52
C GLU A 502 10.45 31.91 4.72
N ARG A 503 9.92 31.95 5.95
CA ARG A 503 8.51 31.61 6.25
C ARG A 503 7.61 32.82 6.09
N GLU A 504 6.58 32.70 5.27
CA GLU A 504 5.65 33.77 4.91
C GLU A 504 4.18 33.35 5.09
N ARG A 505 3.26 34.30 4.95
CA ARG A 505 1.81 34.03 5.03
C ARG A 505 1.27 33.37 3.75
N ARG A 506 -0.01 32.99 3.79
CA ARG A 506 -0.68 32.22 2.72
C ARG A 506 -0.88 32.97 1.38
N VAL A 507 -0.81 34.31 1.36
CA VAL A 507 -0.90 35.11 0.14
C VAL A 507 0.41 35.85 -0.11
N LEU A 508 1.06 35.58 -1.24
CA LEU A 508 2.32 36.21 -1.64
C LEU A 508 2.06 37.32 -2.67
N TYR A 509 2.65 38.49 -2.49
CA TYR A 509 2.50 39.62 -3.42
C TYR A 509 3.82 39.91 -4.13
N PHE A 510 3.74 40.00 -5.45
CA PHE A 510 4.84 40.30 -6.35
C PHE A 510 4.56 41.61 -7.08
N GLU A 511 5.52 42.52 -7.10
CA GLU A 511 5.42 43.78 -7.84
C GLU A 511 6.17 43.66 -9.17
N VAL A 512 5.47 43.94 -10.27
CA VAL A 512 6.00 43.97 -11.62
C VAL A 512 6.00 45.41 -12.11
N SER A 513 7.18 45.92 -12.43
CA SER A 513 7.37 47.30 -12.89
C SER A 513 7.67 47.37 -14.38
N GLU A 514 7.19 48.45 -15.00
CA GLU A 514 7.39 48.74 -16.43
C GLU A 514 8.69 49.50 -16.67
N GLU A 515 9.55 48.98 -17.54
CA GLU A 515 10.75 49.65 -18.02
C GLU A 515 10.76 49.65 -19.56
N ASN A 516 10.97 50.82 -20.17
CA ASN A 516 11.01 50.99 -21.63
C ASN A 516 9.79 50.41 -22.39
N GLY A 517 8.60 50.41 -21.77
CA GLY A 517 7.36 49.91 -22.39
C GLY A 517 7.16 48.38 -22.28
N SER A 518 8.00 47.70 -21.50
CA SER A 518 7.88 46.26 -21.22
C SER A 518 7.92 45.99 -19.72
N TRP A 519 7.11 45.03 -19.27
CA TRP A 519 7.12 44.53 -17.89
C TRP A 519 8.39 43.69 -17.68
N SER A 520 9.46 44.30 -17.15
CA SER A 520 10.81 43.71 -17.18
C SER A 520 11.39 43.38 -15.81
N LYS A 521 10.82 43.92 -14.73
CA LYS A 521 11.34 43.75 -13.36
C LYS A 521 10.25 43.29 -12.42
N CYS A 522 10.45 42.11 -11.81
CA CYS A 522 9.56 41.54 -10.81
C CYS A 522 10.28 41.39 -9.47
N LYS A 523 9.65 41.80 -8.37
CA LYS A 523 10.18 41.65 -7.01
C LYS A 523 9.14 41.08 -6.06
N PHE A 524 9.58 40.28 -5.09
CA PHE A 524 8.73 39.91 -3.97
C PHE A 524 8.50 41.15 -3.08
N ARG A 525 7.23 41.50 -2.85
CA ARG A 525 6.82 42.68 -2.07
C ARG A 525 6.52 42.34 -0.61
N GLY A 526 5.99 41.15 -0.35
CA GLY A 526 5.63 40.67 0.98
C GLY A 526 4.41 39.74 0.96
N SER A 527 3.91 39.39 2.15
CA SER A 527 2.82 38.43 2.31
C SER A 527 1.66 38.91 3.22
N SER A 528 0.48 38.30 3.07
CA SER A 528 -0.71 38.54 3.90
C SER A 528 -1.52 37.27 4.13
N ASP A 529 -2.34 37.26 5.19
CA ASP A 529 -3.39 36.25 5.38
C ASP A 529 -4.67 36.58 4.60
N THR A 530 -4.80 37.82 4.14
CA THR A 530 -5.94 38.32 3.38
C THR A 530 -5.56 38.45 1.91
N LEU A 531 -6.40 37.92 1.03
CA LEU A 531 -6.34 38.21 -0.40
C LEU A 531 -6.99 39.58 -0.63
N SER A 532 -6.19 40.56 -1.03
CA SER A 532 -6.61 41.95 -1.18
C SER A 532 -6.21 42.45 -2.57
N LEU A 533 -7.19 42.93 -3.33
CA LEU A 533 -7.00 43.52 -4.65
C LEU A 533 -7.62 44.92 -4.65
N PRO A 534 -6.82 45.97 -4.38
CA PRO A 534 -7.28 47.36 -4.43
C PRO A 534 -7.97 47.73 -5.76
N THR A 535 -7.54 47.19 -6.90
CA THR A 535 -8.14 47.52 -8.21
C THR A 535 -9.55 46.96 -8.39
N LYS A 536 -9.88 45.88 -7.68
CA LYS A 536 -11.19 45.20 -7.72
C LYS A 536 -12.05 45.46 -6.49
N ASN A 537 -11.57 46.25 -5.52
CA ASN A 537 -12.19 46.41 -4.21
C ASN A 537 -12.50 45.06 -3.51
N TYR A 538 -11.65 44.06 -3.74
CA TYR A 538 -11.80 42.71 -3.20
C TYR A 538 -10.90 42.56 -1.97
N LYS A 539 -11.44 42.07 -0.85
CA LYS A 539 -10.67 41.86 0.39
C LYS A 539 -11.32 40.79 1.27
N GLU A 540 -10.74 39.60 1.27
CA GLU A 540 -11.25 38.46 2.05
C GLU A 540 -10.12 37.66 2.70
N LEU A 541 -10.42 37.00 3.83
CA LEU A 541 -9.48 36.08 4.45
C LEU A 541 -9.24 34.91 3.47
N ALA A 542 -7.98 34.62 3.16
CA ALA A 542 -7.68 33.54 2.24
C ALA A 542 -7.81 32.19 2.96
N GLU A 543 -8.62 31.29 2.41
CA GLU A 543 -8.78 29.91 2.90
C GLU A 543 -7.86 28.91 2.20
N SER A 544 -7.13 29.36 1.17
CA SER A 544 -6.03 28.62 0.52
C SER A 544 -4.83 29.54 0.25
N HIS A 545 -3.89 29.06 -0.57
CA HIS A 545 -2.65 29.74 -0.91
C HIS A 545 -2.74 30.41 -2.27
N TYR A 546 -2.32 31.68 -2.31
CA TYR A 546 -2.40 32.50 -3.50
C TYR A 546 -1.11 33.26 -3.72
N PHE A 547 -0.82 33.58 -4.97
CA PHE A 547 0.17 34.58 -5.30
C PHE A 547 -0.38 35.59 -6.30
N VAL A 548 -0.06 36.86 -6.06
CA VAL A 548 -0.64 38.00 -6.76
C VAL A 548 0.48 38.78 -7.44
N PHE A 549 0.36 38.99 -8.74
CA PHE A 549 1.21 39.90 -9.49
C PHE A 549 0.52 41.26 -9.63
N ILE A 550 1.12 42.28 -9.05
CA ILE A 550 0.69 43.67 -9.15
C ILE A 550 1.56 44.35 -10.20
N TYR A 551 0.97 44.68 -11.34
CA TYR A 551 1.63 45.40 -12.42
C TYR A 551 1.51 46.91 -12.15
N SER A 552 2.58 47.54 -11.69
CA SER A 552 2.60 48.96 -11.30
C SER A 552 3.05 49.85 -12.47
N LYS A 553 2.32 50.94 -12.74
CA LYS A 553 2.75 51.98 -13.71
C LYS A 553 3.95 52.75 -13.16
N LYS A 554 4.60 53.58 -14.01
CA LYS A 554 5.75 54.42 -13.61
C LYS A 554 5.49 55.36 -12.41
N ASP A 555 4.24 55.69 -12.12
CA ASP A 555 3.83 56.52 -10.97
C ASP A 555 3.60 55.72 -9.69
N GLY A 556 3.80 54.39 -9.72
CA GLY A 556 3.58 53.48 -8.59
C GLY A 556 2.13 53.06 -8.38
N SER A 557 1.19 53.51 -9.23
CA SER A 557 -0.20 53.08 -9.16
C SER A 557 -0.38 51.68 -9.77
N PRO A 558 -1.19 50.78 -9.18
CA PRO A 558 -1.46 49.46 -9.75
C PRO A 558 -2.25 49.62 -11.05
N ALA A 559 -1.70 49.12 -12.15
CA ALA A 559 -2.35 49.05 -13.45
C ALA A 559 -3.29 47.86 -13.55
N ILE A 560 -2.77 46.68 -13.20
CA ILE A 560 -3.42 45.37 -13.36
C ILE A 560 -2.98 44.49 -12.21
N GLU A 561 -3.91 43.73 -11.64
CA GLU A 561 -3.61 42.72 -10.62
C GLU A 561 -4.03 41.35 -11.16
N LYS A 562 -3.13 40.38 -11.06
CA LYS A 562 -3.39 38.99 -11.47
C LYS A 562 -3.23 38.06 -10.29
N VAL A 563 -4.27 37.30 -9.97
CA VAL A 563 -4.27 36.32 -8.87
C VAL A 563 -4.12 34.93 -9.45
N PHE A 564 -3.21 34.18 -8.85
CA PHE A 564 -2.99 32.77 -9.13
C PHE A 564 -3.20 31.96 -7.86
N ASN A 565 -3.84 30.80 -8.01
CA ASN A 565 -3.82 29.79 -6.96
C ASN A 565 -2.50 29.01 -6.99
N HIS A 566 -2.24 28.18 -5.98
CA HIS A 566 -1.00 27.39 -5.95
C HIS A 566 -0.89 26.36 -7.10
N ALA A 567 -2.01 25.98 -7.73
CA ALA A 567 -1.95 25.14 -8.93
C ALA A 567 -1.38 25.88 -10.17
N GLY A 568 -1.11 27.19 -10.06
CA GLY A 568 -0.66 28.04 -11.16
C GLY A 568 -1.79 28.51 -12.08
N SER A 569 -3.05 28.28 -11.70
CA SER A 569 -4.22 28.75 -12.46
C SER A 569 -4.51 30.21 -12.15
N GLU A 570 -4.64 31.05 -13.18
CA GLU A 570 -5.11 32.43 -13.04
C GLU A 570 -6.61 32.44 -12.69
N ILE A 571 -6.97 33.09 -11.59
CA ILE A 571 -8.34 33.10 -11.05
C ILE A 571 -8.93 34.52 -10.92
N SER A 572 -8.22 35.54 -11.39
CA SER A 572 -8.60 36.96 -11.26
C SER A 572 -10.06 37.24 -11.64
N ASP A 573 -10.52 36.68 -12.75
CA ASP A 573 -11.87 36.91 -13.29
C ASP A 573 -12.94 36.04 -12.61
N LYS A 574 -12.52 35.00 -11.87
CA LYS A 574 -13.41 34.10 -11.14
C LYS A 574 -13.81 34.63 -9.78
N LEU A 575 -13.06 35.59 -9.22
CA LEU A 575 -13.33 36.19 -7.91
C LEU A 575 -14.67 36.94 -7.83
N GLU A 576 -15.25 37.30 -8.98
CA GLU A 576 -16.52 38.03 -9.08
C GLU A 576 -17.69 37.12 -9.51
N LEU A 577 -17.43 35.84 -9.79
CA LEU A 577 -18.45 34.88 -10.24
C LEU A 577 -19.09 34.19 -9.04
N GLU A 578 -20.40 33.97 -9.10
CA GLU A 578 -21.09 33.10 -8.13
C GLU A 578 -20.64 31.65 -8.33
N ASP A 579 -20.37 30.96 -7.21
CA ASP A 579 -19.97 29.56 -7.25
C ASP A 579 -21.15 28.62 -7.50
N PRO A 580 -21.10 27.75 -8.53
CA PRO A 580 -22.10 26.71 -8.66
C PRO A 580 -21.92 25.65 -7.56
N ALA A 581 -22.95 25.45 -6.75
CA ALA A 581 -22.96 24.41 -5.71
C ALA A 581 -22.54 23.04 -6.28
N SER A 582 -21.53 22.43 -5.67
CA SER A 582 -20.95 21.14 -6.04
C SER A 582 -21.44 20.03 -5.11
N ARG A 583 -21.53 18.81 -5.68
CA ARG A 583 -21.72 17.60 -4.87
C ARG A 583 -20.40 16.87 -4.78
N ILE A 584 -19.91 16.73 -3.57
CA ILE A 584 -18.61 16.14 -3.29
C ILE A 584 -18.81 14.76 -2.67
N LEU A 585 -18.17 13.75 -3.23
CA LEU A 585 -18.09 12.41 -2.64
C LEU A 585 -16.69 12.17 -2.09
N LEU A 586 -16.57 12.00 -0.78
CA LEU A 586 -15.34 11.64 -0.09
C LEU A 586 -15.36 10.16 0.32
N LEU A 587 -14.37 9.40 -0.12
CA LEU A 587 -14.16 8.01 0.30
C LEU A 587 -13.00 7.92 1.30
N VAL A 588 -13.24 7.34 2.48
CA VAL A 588 -12.28 7.30 3.60
C VAL A 588 -12.03 5.86 4.03
N ASN A 589 -10.84 5.34 3.73
CA ASN A 589 -10.42 3.97 4.08
C ASN A 589 -9.98 3.88 5.56
N GLY A 590 -9.87 2.65 6.08
CA GLY A 590 -9.40 2.39 7.44
C GLY A 590 -7.99 1.79 7.53
N TYR A 591 -7.74 0.67 6.86
CA TYR A 591 -6.43 0.00 6.82
C TYR A 591 -6.04 -0.23 5.37
N ARG A 592 -4.79 0.07 4.96
CA ARG A 592 -4.30 -0.20 3.61
C ARG A 592 -4.17 -1.71 3.36
N PRO A 593 -4.56 -2.21 2.17
CA PRO A 593 -4.28 -3.59 1.75
C PRO A 593 -2.81 -3.71 1.35
N THR A 594 -2.12 -4.76 1.80
CA THR A 594 -0.68 -5.03 1.57
C THR A 594 -0.33 -5.62 0.22
N SER A 595 -1.23 -5.43 -0.75
CA SER A 595 -1.18 -5.98 -2.10
C SER A 595 -1.39 -7.50 -2.18
N LEU A 596 -1.94 -7.93 -3.33
CA LEU A 596 -2.19 -9.31 -3.77
C LEU A 596 -3.32 -10.10 -3.09
N GLY A 597 -3.72 -9.74 -1.87
CA GLY A 597 -4.75 -10.48 -1.15
C GLY A 597 -6.18 -10.22 -1.64
N ARG A 598 -6.88 -11.21 -2.21
CA ARG A 598 -8.33 -11.13 -2.52
C ARG A 598 -9.22 -11.14 -1.27
N THR A 599 -8.61 -11.37 -0.10
CA THR A 599 -9.23 -11.30 1.22
C THR A 599 -8.39 -10.46 2.19
N PHE A 600 -9.01 -10.02 3.29
CA PHE A 600 -8.31 -9.26 4.32
C PHE A 600 -7.28 -10.13 5.08
N GLU A 601 -7.50 -11.46 5.19
CA GLU A 601 -6.50 -12.42 5.67
C GLU A 601 -5.19 -12.34 4.90
N GLU A 602 -5.26 -12.38 3.57
CA GLU A 602 -4.07 -12.44 2.71
C GLU A 602 -3.23 -11.15 2.86
N ASN A 603 -3.91 -10.00 2.98
CA ASN A 603 -3.23 -8.74 3.28
C ASN A 603 -2.50 -8.81 4.65
N PHE A 604 -3.18 -9.18 5.72
CA PHE A 604 -2.52 -9.22 7.04
C PHE A 604 -1.49 -10.35 7.20
N ALA A 605 -1.60 -11.43 6.44
CA ALA A 605 -0.58 -12.48 6.38
C ALA A 605 0.76 -11.94 5.88
N ASP A 606 0.75 -11.03 4.90
CA ASP A 606 1.97 -10.38 4.40
C ASP A 606 2.60 -9.42 5.44
N ILE A 607 1.77 -8.74 6.25
CA ILE A 607 2.24 -7.92 7.40
C ILE A 607 2.87 -8.81 8.46
N GLN A 608 2.27 -9.97 8.74
CA GLN A 608 2.76 -10.94 9.71
C GLN A 608 4.07 -11.62 9.26
N ALA A 609 4.21 -11.90 7.96
CA ALA A 609 5.40 -12.52 7.38
C ALA A 609 6.59 -11.56 7.27
N ASN A 610 6.33 -10.30 6.91
CA ASN A 610 7.38 -9.31 6.65
C ASN A 610 7.63 -8.34 7.81
N GLY A 611 6.77 -8.35 8.84
CA GLY A 611 6.94 -7.58 10.08
C GLY A 611 6.80 -6.06 9.92
N LEU A 612 6.24 -5.58 8.80
CA LEU A 612 6.16 -4.15 8.48
C LEU A 612 4.71 -3.75 8.19
N GLU A 613 4.16 -2.89 9.06
CA GLU A 613 2.93 -2.16 8.75
C GLU A 613 3.24 -1.02 7.76
N PHE A 614 2.25 -0.64 6.96
CA PHE A 614 2.40 0.56 6.14
C PHE A 614 2.60 1.82 6.98
N PRO A 615 3.39 2.79 6.50
CA PRO A 615 3.49 4.10 7.12
C PRO A 615 2.11 4.71 7.34
N ASN A 616 1.93 5.42 8.46
CA ASN A 616 0.70 6.14 8.74
C ASN A 616 0.34 7.13 7.62
N SER A 617 -0.92 7.55 7.59
CA SER A 617 -1.39 8.59 6.68
C SER A 617 -0.57 9.87 6.79
N LYS A 618 -0.34 10.51 5.65
CA LYS A 618 0.22 11.88 5.57
C LYS A 618 -0.83 12.96 5.80
N ASN A 619 -2.08 12.56 6.01
CA ASN A 619 -3.24 13.44 6.18
C ASN A 619 -3.56 14.35 5.01
N LEU A 620 -3.22 13.92 3.79
CA LEU A 620 -3.52 14.61 2.54
C LEU A 620 -4.77 14.02 1.89
N ILE A 621 -5.37 14.77 0.97
CA ILE A 621 -6.56 14.36 0.19
C ILE A 621 -6.15 14.09 -1.26
N TYR A 622 -6.76 13.10 -1.91
CA TYR A 622 -6.41 12.70 -3.28
C TYR A 622 -7.67 12.72 -4.16
N ASP A 623 -7.52 13.04 -5.44
CA ASP A 623 -8.58 12.96 -6.46
C ASP A 623 -8.68 11.57 -7.13
N PHE A 624 -7.81 10.64 -6.74
CA PHE A 624 -7.83 9.25 -7.18
C PHE A 624 -7.61 8.24 -6.03
N ASP A 625 -7.98 6.98 -6.28
CA ASP A 625 -7.86 5.88 -5.32
C ASP A 625 -6.40 5.40 -5.20
N ARG A 626 -5.57 6.20 -4.52
CA ARG A 626 -4.11 6.04 -4.48
C ARG A 626 -3.63 4.64 -4.10
N TYR A 627 -4.30 3.99 -3.15
CA TYR A 627 -3.94 2.67 -2.64
C TYR A 627 -4.84 1.56 -3.17
N GLU A 628 -5.61 1.84 -4.23
CA GLU A 628 -6.56 0.89 -4.82
C GLU A 628 -7.49 0.25 -3.77
N TYR A 629 -7.94 1.05 -2.81
CA TYR A 629 -8.74 0.59 -1.68
C TYR A 629 -10.20 0.33 -2.05
N TRP A 630 -10.70 0.98 -3.09
CA TRP A 630 -12.12 1.02 -3.44
C TRP A 630 -12.40 0.42 -4.81
N GLU A 631 -11.53 0.68 -5.79
CA GLU A 631 -11.78 0.35 -7.19
C GLU A 631 -11.63 -1.15 -7.53
N PRO A 632 -10.55 -1.85 -7.11
CA PRO A 632 -10.40 -3.29 -7.40
C PRO A 632 -11.54 -4.14 -6.82
N TRP A 633 -12.11 -3.70 -5.70
CA TRP A 633 -13.12 -4.46 -4.97
C TRP A 633 -14.52 -4.21 -5.50
N LYS A 634 -14.80 -4.84 -6.64
CA LYS A 634 -16.11 -4.77 -7.34
C LYS A 634 -16.51 -3.33 -7.72
N ARG A 635 -15.51 -2.46 -7.93
CA ARG A 635 -15.68 -1.05 -8.29
C ARG A 635 -16.57 -0.30 -7.30
N MET A 636 -16.26 -0.44 -6.00
CA MET A 636 -17.07 0.12 -4.92
C MET A 636 -17.22 1.64 -5.06
N ASN A 637 -16.12 2.35 -5.32
CA ASN A 637 -16.13 3.79 -5.64
C ASN A 637 -17.11 4.13 -6.76
N MET A 638 -17.09 3.40 -7.89
CA MET A 638 -17.96 3.66 -9.03
C MET A 638 -19.45 3.43 -8.72
N ARG A 639 -19.78 2.51 -7.80
CA ARG A 639 -21.17 2.28 -7.36
C ARG A 639 -21.69 3.46 -6.56
N PHE A 640 -20.89 4.00 -5.65
CA PHE A 640 -21.23 5.25 -4.95
C PHE A 640 -21.31 6.43 -5.91
N LYS A 641 -20.35 6.59 -6.83
CA LYS A 641 -20.41 7.63 -7.87
C LYS A 641 -21.72 7.55 -8.68
N LYS A 642 -22.13 6.35 -9.08
CA LYS A 642 -23.40 6.15 -9.80
C LYS A 642 -24.63 6.52 -8.96
N ARG A 643 -24.63 6.23 -7.66
CA ARG A 643 -25.76 6.47 -6.77
C ARG A 643 -25.88 7.93 -6.33
N ILE A 644 -24.75 8.55 -5.97
CA ILE A 644 -24.67 9.92 -5.46
C ILE A 644 -24.53 10.96 -6.58
N ASN A 645 -24.08 10.54 -7.76
CA ASN A 645 -23.88 11.40 -8.94
C ASN A 645 -23.07 12.67 -8.62
N PRO A 646 -21.91 12.56 -7.94
CA PRO A 646 -21.14 13.72 -7.50
C PRO A 646 -20.48 14.44 -8.68
N SER A 647 -20.28 15.74 -8.54
CA SER A 647 -19.45 16.55 -9.46
C SER A 647 -17.97 16.26 -9.24
N GLU A 648 -17.58 16.03 -7.99
CA GLU A 648 -16.19 15.82 -7.56
C GLU A 648 -16.07 14.62 -6.63
N VAL A 649 -14.96 13.90 -6.75
CA VAL A 649 -14.71 12.70 -5.95
C VAL A 649 -13.31 12.74 -5.39
N TYR A 650 -13.22 12.59 -4.07
CA TYR A 650 -11.97 12.62 -3.33
C TYR A 650 -11.80 11.36 -2.47
N TYR A 651 -10.56 11.10 -2.11
CA TYR A 651 -10.13 9.95 -1.33
C TYR A 651 -9.24 10.46 -0.20
N ALA A 652 -9.59 10.11 1.03
CA ALA A 652 -8.76 10.37 2.21
C ALA A 652 -8.16 9.06 2.70
N ASP A 653 -6.86 9.07 2.98
CA ASP A 653 -6.18 7.92 3.55
C ASP A 653 -6.31 7.91 5.08
N GLY A 654 -7.22 7.10 5.60
CA GLY A 654 -7.42 6.94 7.04
C GLY A 654 -6.54 5.86 7.69
N HIS A 655 -5.49 5.38 7.00
CA HIS A 655 -4.62 4.31 7.49
C HIS A 655 -3.68 4.74 8.60
N PHE A 656 -3.73 3.98 9.70
CA PHE A 656 -2.80 4.04 10.82
C PHE A 656 -2.54 2.62 11.33
N SER A 657 -1.45 2.45 12.06
CA SER A 657 -1.10 1.20 12.76
C SER A 657 -2.31 0.54 13.43
N VAL A 658 -2.36 -0.79 13.41
CA VAL A 658 -3.33 -1.59 14.18
C VAL A 658 -3.24 -1.31 15.68
N ALA A 659 -2.16 -0.68 16.17
CA ALA A 659 -2.08 -0.20 17.55
C ALA A 659 -3.18 0.82 17.91
N THR A 660 -3.72 1.54 16.93
CA THR A 660 -4.84 2.48 17.12
C THR A 660 -6.22 1.79 17.15
N SER A 661 -6.28 0.51 16.81
CA SER A 661 -7.49 -0.33 16.76
C SER A 661 -7.94 -0.80 18.15
N ASN A 662 -9.08 -1.49 18.23
CA ASN A 662 -9.50 -2.24 19.43
C ASN A 662 -8.50 -3.31 19.87
N HIS A 663 -7.65 -3.78 18.95
CA HIS A 663 -6.63 -4.80 19.24
C HIS A 663 -5.39 -4.24 19.92
N ARG A 664 -5.12 -2.93 19.82
CA ARG A 664 -4.01 -2.20 20.48
C ARG A 664 -2.59 -2.61 20.13
N SER A 665 -2.39 -3.77 19.52
CA SER A 665 -1.10 -4.21 19.01
C SER A 665 -1.28 -5.20 17.86
N LEU A 666 -0.27 -5.29 16.99
CA LEU A 666 -0.24 -6.28 15.91
C LEU A 666 -0.21 -7.71 16.47
N ILE A 667 0.48 -7.93 17.59
CA ILE A 667 0.58 -9.23 18.25
C ILE A 667 -0.79 -9.71 18.72
N ASP A 668 -1.56 -8.84 19.38
CA ASP A 668 -2.89 -9.17 19.87
C ASP A 668 -3.85 -9.50 18.72
N PHE A 669 -3.81 -8.70 17.66
CA PHE A 669 -4.62 -8.91 16.46
C PHE A 669 -4.29 -10.25 15.79
N THR A 670 -3.00 -10.52 15.56
CA THR A 670 -2.52 -11.75 14.91
C THR A 670 -2.82 -12.99 15.76
N THR A 671 -2.65 -12.89 17.09
CA THR A 671 -2.96 -13.99 18.00
C THR A 671 -4.45 -14.32 17.97
N LEU A 672 -5.31 -13.30 18.00
CA LEU A 672 -6.75 -13.48 17.95
C LEU A 672 -7.20 -14.06 16.60
N SER A 673 -6.75 -13.49 15.48
CA SER A 673 -7.14 -13.98 14.14
C SER A 673 -6.73 -15.43 13.89
N THR A 674 -5.56 -15.85 14.37
CA THR A 674 -5.07 -17.24 14.24
C THR A 674 -5.87 -18.22 15.11
N SER A 675 -6.33 -17.79 16.29
CA SER A 675 -7.04 -18.65 17.24
C SER A 675 -8.56 -18.63 17.09
N TYR A 676 -9.11 -17.69 16.31
CA TYR A 676 -10.54 -17.56 16.12
C TYR A 676 -11.08 -18.67 15.19
N PRO A 677 -12.20 -19.33 15.53
CA PRO A 677 -12.71 -20.42 14.72
C PRO A 677 -13.19 -19.94 13.35
N HIS A 678 -12.85 -20.70 12.31
CA HIS A 678 -13.40 -20.50 10.98
C HIS A 678 -14.94 -20.64 10.97
N ARG A 679 -15.57 -20.04 9.97
CA ARG A 679 -17.00 -20.15 9.72
C ARG A 679 -17.42 -21.61 9.57
N CYS A 680 -18.39 -22.04 10.38
CA CYS A 680 -19.01 -23.36 10.25
C CYS A 680 -19.83 -23.51 8.96
N GLU A 681 -20.32 -24.72 8.70
CA GLU A 681 -21.31 -24.95 7.65
C GLU A 681 -22.68 -24.33 7.99
N LYS A 682 -23.42 -23.93 6.95
CA LYS A 682 -24.70 -23.23 7.12
C LYS A 682 -25.72 -24.11 7.84
N GLY A 683 -26.15 -23.67 9.02
CA GLY A 683 -27.17 -24.35 9.83
C GLY A 683 -26.61 -25.27 10.92
N HIS A 684 -25.29 -25.55 10.93
CA HIS A 684 -24.64 -26.41 11.91
C HIS A 684 -23.49 -25.65 12.61
N HIS A 685 -23.81 -24.95 13.70
CA HIS A 685 -22.84 -24.16 14.45
C HIS A 685 -22.38 -24.90 15.71
N ILE A 686 -21.08 -25.22 15.74
CA ILE A 686 -20.36 -25.79 16.90
C ILE A 686 -19.30 -24.82 17.46
N CYS A 687 -19.29 -23.58 16.93
CA CYS A 687 -18.26 -22.58 17.21
C CYS A 687 -18.54 -21.71 18.46
N GLN A 688 -19.49 -22.08 19.33
CA GLN A 688 -19.90 -21.26 20.48
C GLN A 688 -18.80 -21.14 21.54
N SER A 689 -17.93 -22.14 21.64
CA SER A 689 -16.73 -22.17 22.46
C SER A 689 -15.51 -22.59 21.66
N THR A 690 -14.33 -22.19 22.13
CA THR A 690 -13.03 -22.59 21.58
C THR A 690 -12.00 -22.73 22.68
N GLU A 691 -11.01 -23.60 22.48
CA GLU A 691 -9.88 -23.78 23.38
C GLU A 691 -8.76 -22.80 23.01
N ILE A 692 -8.16 -22.15 24.01
CA ILE A 692 -7.07 -21.21 23.82
C ILE A 692 -5.88 -21.63 24.69
N ASN A 693 -4.68 -21.56 24.12
CA ASN A 693 -3.44 -21.68 24.86
C ASN A 693 -3.05 -20.29 25.40
N ASP A 694 -3.25 -20.05 26.70
CA ASP A 694 -2.77 -18.83 27.34
C ASP A 694 -1.24 -18.90 27.49
N TRP A 695 -0.52 -18.12 26.68
CA TRP A 695 0.95 -18.12 26.60
C TRP A 695 1.67 -17.51 27.82
N TYR A 696 0.95 -17.06 28.84
CA TYR A 696 1.53 -16.47 30.05
C TYR A 696 1.78 -17.53 31.14
N PHE A 697 2.90 -18.24 31.00
CA PHE A 697 3.72 -18.99 31.98
C PHE A 697 3.10 -19.91 33.06
N PHE A 698 1.80 -19.89 33.37
CA PHE A 698 1.14 -20.84 34.28
C PHE A 698 -0.38 -20.87 34.01
N SER A 699 -0.84 -21.54 32.94
CA SER A 699 -2.27 -21.85 32.80
C SER A 699 -2.53 -23.07 31.93
N SER A 700 -3.50 -23.87 32.37
CA SER A 700 -4.11 -24.99 31.64
C SER A 700 -4.93 -24.50 30.45
N LYS A 701 -5.01 -25.29 29.37
CA LYS A 701 -6.00 -25.12 28.30
C LYS A 701 -7.39 -24.89 28.90
N GLY A 702 -8.00 -23.75 28.59
CA GLY A 702 -9.31 -23.37 29.10
C GLY A 702 -10.29 -23.14 27.96
N GLU A 703 -11.45 -23.80 28.02
CA GLU A 703 -12.56 -23.53 27.11
C GLU A 703 -13.12 -22.12 27.39
N ARG A 704 -13.18 -21.29 26.35
CA ARG A 704 -13.76 -19.93 26.41
C ARG A 704 -14.90 -19.81 25.41
N LYS A 705 -15.89 -18.99 25.74
CA LYS A 705 -16.93 -18.60 24.77
C LYS A 705 -16.28 -17.78 23.66
N THR A 706 -16.44 -18.20 22.41
CA THR A 706 -15.81 -17.58 21.24
C THR A 706 -16.14 -16.09 21.11
N ALA A 707 -17.37 -15.69 21.42
CA ALA A 707 -17.76 -14.28 21.38
C ALA A 707 -16.99 -13.39 22.38
N ASN A 708 -16.49 -13.95 23.48
CA ASN A 708 -15.73 -13.19 24.48
C ASN A 708 -14.28 -12.91 24.04
N LEU A 709 -13.82 -13.52 22.94
CA LEU A 709 -12.48 -13.28 22.39
C LEU A 709 -12.41 -12.00 21.58
N LEU A 710 -13.56 -11.56 21.06
CA LEU A 710 -13.67 -10.35 20.27
C LEU A 710 -13.43 -9.11 21.13
N ARG A 711 -12.57 -8.22 20.63
CA ARG A 711 -12.21 -6.96 21.28
C ARG A 711 -13.36 -5.96 21.12
N MET A 712 -14.31 -5.98 22.06
CA MET A 712 -15.48 -5.09 22.07
C MET A 712 -15.23 -3.75 22.77
N SER A 713 -14.18 -3.66 23.60
CA SER A 713 -13.87 -2.46 24.37
C SER A 713 -13.12 -1.43 23.51
N PRO A 714 -13.65 -0.21 23.33
CA PRO A 714 -13.05 0.81 22.47
C PRO A 714 -11.62 1.15 22.91
N ASN A 715 -10.70 1.24 21.96
CA ASN A 715 -9.44 1.94 22.14
C ASN A 715 -9.65 3.45 21.95
N GLN A 716 -10.01 4.15 23.02
CA GLN A 716 -10.30 5.60 22.96
C GLN A 716 -9.09 6.42 22.51
N GLU A 717 -7.90 6.11 23.02
CA GLU A 717 -6.66 6.82 22.65
C GLU A 717 -6.36 6.70 21.15
N GLY A 718 -6.39 5.47 20.62
CA GLY A 718 -6.21 5.23 19.19
C GLY A 718 -7.33 5.84 18.32
N PHE A 719 -8.56 5.90 18.84
CA PHE A 719 -9.66 6.58 18.16
C PHE A 719 -9.43 8.10 18.08
N ASP A 720 -9.06 8.72 19.20
CA ASP A 720 -8.81 10.16 19.29
C ASP A 720 -7.60 10.57 18.46
N GLU A 721 -6.56 9.73 18.39
CA GLU A 721 -5.42 9.91 17.49
C GLU A 721 -5.88 9.97 16.03
N ARG A 722 -6.69 9.01 15.56
CA ARG A 722 -7.20 9.03 14.18
C ARG A 722 -8.13 10.21 13.92
N ARG A 723 -8.94 10.61 14.90
CA ARG A 723 -9.79 11.81 14.81
C ARG A 723 -8.95 13.08 14.71
N LEU A 724 -7.87 13.20 15.48
CA LEU A 724 -6.94 14.34 15.41
C LEU A 724 -6.28 14.42 14.02
N ASN A 725 -5.82 13.29 13.49
CA ASN A 725 -5.26 13.22 12.15
C ASN A 725 -6.31 13.53 11.07
N GLY A 726 -7.55 13.09 11.26
CA GLY A 726 -8.69 13.44 10.42
C GLY A 726 -8.97 14.94 10.39
N ARG A 727 -8.76 15.67 11.48
CA ARG A 727 -8.86 17.15 11.49
C ARG A 727 -7.84 17.79 10.56
N ILE A 728 -6.62 17.26 10.54
CA ILE A 728 -5.58 17.77 9.63
C ILE A 728 -6.04 17.57 8.17
N ALA A 729 -6.56 16.40 7.82
CA ALA A 729 -7.15 16.17 6.49
C ALA A 729 -8.38 17.04 6.21
N GLY A 730 -9.22 17.33 7.21
CA GLY A 730 -10.35 18.24 7.07
C GLY A 730 -9.92 19.67 6.75
N ARG A 731 -8.83 20.14 7.35
CA ARG A 731 -8.21 21.44 7.01
C ARG A 731 -7.66 21.45 5.59
N ASN A 732 -7.00 20.36 5.16
CA ASN A 732 -6.51 20.23 3.79
C ASN A 732 -7.64 20.18 2.76
N MET A 733 -8.72 19.48 3.09
CA MET A 733 -9.93 19.44 2.26
C MET A 733 -10.53 20.84 2.14
N LEU A 734 -10.67 21.57 3.25
CA LEU A 734 -11.17 22.94 3.22
C LEU A 734 -10.32 23.85 2.32
N ALA A 735 -8.99 23.79 2.45
CA ALA A 735 -8.10 24.58 1.59
C ALA A 735 -8.22 24.19 0.11
N MET A 736 -8.40 22.90 -0.18
CA MET A 736 -8.59 22.40 -1.55
C MET A 736 -9.92 22.85 -2.16
N LEU A 737 -11.01 22.81 -1.38
CA LEU A 737 -12.34 23.27 -1.84
C LEU A 737 -12.40 24.80 -2.01
N ASN A 738 -11.51 25.52 -1.33
CA ASN A 738 -11.39 26.97 -1.44
C ASN A 738 -10.12 27.40 -2.19
N GLU A 739 -9.68 26.64 -3.21
CA GLU A 739 -8.71 27.10 -4.23
C GLU A 739 -9.28 28.23 -5.09
N LEU A 740 -10.61 28.32 -5.15
CA LEU A 740 -11.33 29.55 -5.45
C LEU A 740 -11.83 30.13 -4.10
N PRO A 741 -11.54 31.40 -3.77
CA PRO A 741 -11.78 31.93 -2.43
C PRO A 741 -13.25 31.89 -1.94
N ASN A 742 -13.53 31.14 -0.86
CA ASN A 742 -14.81 31.09 -0.15
C ASN A 742 -15.97 30.40 -0.90
N HIS A 743 -15.66 29.41 -1.74
CA HIS A 743 -16.61 28.70 -2.60
C HIS A 743 -17.33 27.53 -1.87
N SER A 744 -16.70 26.89 -0.87
CA SER A 744 -17.20 25.62 -0.30
C SER A 744 -18.53 25.67 0.48
N ALA A 745 -19.04 26.84 0.83
CA ALA A 745 -20.15 26.99 1.79
C ALA A 745 -21.50 26.45 1.30
N ASN A 746 -21.74 26.46 -0.01
CA ASN A 746 -22.98 25.95 -0.64
C ASN A 746 -22.82 24.51 -1.18
N ASP A 747 -21.63 23.92 -1.05
CA ASP A 747 -21.37 22.54 -1.46
C ASP A 747 -22.06 21.54 -0.55
N THR A 748 -22.36 20.36 -1.09
CA THR A 748 -22.88 19.24 -0.32
C THR A 748 -21.88 18.08 -0.28
N LEU A 749 -21.43 17.73 0.92
CA LEU A 749 -20.50 16.63 1.18
C LEU A 749 -21.22 15.31 1.49
N PHE A 750 -20.81 14.26 0.78
CA PHE A 750 -21.16 12.87 1.06
C PHE A 750 -19.90 12.10 1.46
N ILE A 751 -19.94 11.37 2.58
CA ILE A 751 -18.80 10.61 3.08
C ILE A 751 -19.13 9.12 3.10
N VAL A 752 -18.22 8.31 2.56
CA VAL A 752 -18.22 6.85 2.69
C VAL A 752 -17.02 6.47 3.54
N ALA A 753 -17.27 6.03 4.76
CA ALA A 753 -16.24 5.65 5.71
C ALA A 753 -16.23 4.14 5.93
N HIS A 754 -15.06 3.51 5.85
CA HIS A 754 -14.89 2.09 6.13
C HIS A 754 -13.99 1.85 7.35
N SER A 755 -14.37 0.92 8.23
CA SER A 755 -13.54 0.52 9.39
C SER A 755 -13.20 1.73 10.28
N MET A 756 -11.96 1.84 10.76
CA MET A 756 -11.42 3.00 11.49
C MET A 756 -11.34 4.29 10.65
N GLY A 757 -11.61 4.23 9.34
CA GLY A 757 -11.87 5.42 8.51
C GLY A 757 -13.05 6.24 9.03
N TYR A 758 -13.94 5.63 9.84
CA TYR A 758 -14.96 6.34 10.60
C TYR A 758 -14.38 7.37 11.58
N ALA A 759 -13.42 6.98 12.41
CA ALA A 759 -12.79 7.87 13.38
C ALA A 759 -12.10 9.06 12.69
N TYR A 760 -11.41 8.76 11.60
CA TYR A 760 -10.77 9.74 10.73
C TYR A 760 -11.80 10.71 10.12
N SER A 761 -12.90 10.18 9.60
CA SER A 761 -13.99 10.98 9.03
C SER A 761 -14.61 11.93 10.05
N LEU A 762 -14.76 11.53 11.32
CA LEU A 762 -15.24 12.45 12.37
C LEU A 762 -14.31 13.65 12.55
N GLY A 763 -13.00 13.45 12.40
CA GLY A 763 -12.02 14.54 12.42
C GLY A 763 -12.22 15.53 11.27
N ILE A 764 -12.44 15.01 10.06
CA ILE A 764 -12.76 15.82 8.88
C ILE A 764 -14.05 16.62 9.12
N ILE A 765 -15.10 15.95 9.61
CA ILE A 765 -16.40 16.56 9.92
C ILE A 765 -16.26 17.69 10.95
N ASP A 766 -15.40 17.51 11.96
CA ASP A 766 -15.21 18.53 12.99
C ASP A 766 -14.67 19.85 12.43
N GLU A 767 -13.81 19.79 11.40
CA GLU A 767 -13.20 20.98 10.79
C GLU A 767 -14.07 21.63 9.73
N LEU A 768 -14.91 20.83 9.05
CA LEU A 768 -15.81 21.30 7.99
C LEU A 768 -17.18 21.76 8.52
N ARG A 769 -17.50 21.49 9.79
CA ARG A 769 -18.78 21.90 10.40
C ARG A 769 -19.00 23.41 10.26
N GLY A 770 -20.15 23.76 9.67
CA GLY A 770 -20.54 25.15 9.42
C GLY A 770 -19.86 25.80 8.22
N LYS A 771 -19.06 25.04 7.45
CA LYS A 771 -18.34 25.50 6.24
C LYS A 771 -18.76 24.77 4.97
N ILE A 772 -19.59 23.73 5.10
CA ILE A 772 -20.15 22.93 4.00
C ILE A 772 -21.47 22.30 4.45
N GLU A 773 -22.38 21.99 3.53
CA GLU A 773 -23.57 21.19 3.85
C GLU A 773 -23.24 19.69 3.92
N PHE A 774 -23.77 18.99 4.92
CA PHE A 774 -23.62 17.55 5.00
C PHE A 774 -24.82 16.81 4.39
N GLY A 775 -24.57 16.13 3.27
CA GLY A 775 -25.57 15.36 2.54
C GLY A 775 -25.80 13.98 3.15
N GLY A 776 -24.81 13.09 3.07
CA GLY A 776 -24.96 11.71 3.51
C GLY A 776 -23.69 11.09 4.08
N LEU A 777 -23.82 10.36 5.19
CA LEU A 777 -22.70 9.64 5.83
C LEU A 777 -22.99 8.13 5.86
N TYR A 778 -22.20 7.38 5.10
CA TYR A 778 -22.33 5.93 4.95
C TYR A 778 -21.16 5.23 5.63
N ILE A 779 -21.44 4.58 6.76
CA ILE A 779 -20.44 4.00 7.65
C ILE A 779 -20.47 2.49 7.52
N ILE A 780 -19.41 1.91 6.97
CA ILE A 780 -19.34 0.49 6.62
C ILE A 780 -18.35 -0.19 7.56
N ALA A 781 -18.80 -1.26 8.23
CA ALA A 781 -18.02 -2.05 9.18
C ALA A 781 -17.21 -1.20 10.18
N PRO A 782 -17.77 -0.15 10.82
CA PRO A 782 -16.97 0.73 11.65
C PRO A 782 -16.36 0.00 12.84
N GLU A 783 -15.10 0.30 13.10
CA GLU A 783 -14.39 -0.11 14.32
C GLU A 783 -14.45 1.02 15.35
N ASN A 784 -14.36 0.68 16.64
CA ASN A 784 -14.41 1.64 17.75
C ASN A 784 -15.64 2.57 17.70
N ALA A 785 -16.73 2.14 17.07
CA ALA A 785 -17.85 3.01 16.71
C ALA A 785 -18.49 3.74 17.91
N SER A 786 -18.39 3.19 19.12
CA SER A 786 -18.91 3.78 20.36
C SER A 786 -18.01 4.87 20.97
N ALA A 787 -16.76 5.02 20.53
CA ALA A 787 -15.81 6.00 21.05
C ALA A 787 -16.08 7.44 20.55
N GLY A 788 -16.76 7.57 19.40
CA GLY A 788 -17.15 8.84 18.81
C GLY A 788 -18.65 8.94 18.59
N LYS A 789 -19.17 10.17 18.54
CA LYS A 789 -20.60 10.47 18.39
C LYS A 789 -20.86 11.30 17.14
N ILE A 790 -21.92 10.95 16.41
CA ILE A 790 -22.46 11.74 15.31
C ILE A 790 -23.59 12.64 15.83
N ASN A 791 -23.61 13.87 15.35
CA ASN A 791 -24.75 14.76 15.49
C ASN A 791 -25.68 14.56 14.28
N MET A 792 -26.81 13.89 14.49
CA MET A 792 -27.73 13.53 13.39
C MET A 792 -28.40 14.75 12.75
N ASP A 793 -28.56 15.84 13.49
CA ASP A 793 -29.23 17.06 13.02
C ASP A 793 -28.43 17.80 11.94
N GLU A 794 -27.15 17.47 11.80
CA GLU A 794 -26.26 18.04 10.78
C GLU A 794 -26.41 17.36 9.41
N TRP A 795 -27.01 16.17 9.33
CA TRP A 795 -26.99 15.32 8.13
C TRP A 795 -28.38 15.09 7.53
N LYS A 796 -28.48 15.07 6.20
CA LYS A 796 -29.72 14.66 5.50
C LYS A 796 -29.95 13.15 5.63
N GLU A 797 -28.89 12.33 5.62
CA GLU A 797 -28.97 10.89 5.90
C GLU A 797 -27.70 10.31 6.52
N VAL A 798 -27.85 9.33 7.43
CA VAL A 798 -26.72 8.58 8.02
C VAL A 798 -27.10 7.11 8.16
N TRP A 799 -26.23 6.22 7.70
CA TRP A 799 -26.44 4.77 7.77
C TRP A 799 -25.20 4.04 8.26
N GLN A 800 -25.40 3.07 9.15
CA GLN A 800 -24.37 2.11 9.57
C GLN A 800 -24.65 0.73 8.96
N TYR A 801 -23.69 0.19 8.21
CA TYR A 801 -23.72 -1.16 7.65
C TYR A 801 -22.71 -2.06 8.34
N GLY A 802 -23.07 -3.30 8.71
CA GLY A 802 -22.12 -4.18 9.39
C GLY A 802 -22.63 -5.59 9.71
N SER A 803 -21.81 -6.37 10.44
CA SER A 803 -22.23 -7.65 11.04
C SER A 803 -23.19 -7.47 12.23
N ASN A 804 -24.08 -8.44 12.45
CA ASN A 804 -25.06 -8.40 13.54
C ASN A 804 -24.53 -9.11 14.79
N PHE A 805 -23.77 -8.37 15.61
CA PHE A 805 -23.18 -8.93 16.84
C PHE A 805 -24.24 -9.55 17.77
N GLY A 806 -25.32 -8.82 18.06
CA GLY A 806 -26.37 -9.27 18.99
C GLY A 806 -27.06 -10.58 18.55
N ARG A 807 -27.29 -10.75 17.24
CA ARG A 807 -27.93 -11.96 16.69
C ARG A 807 -27.03 -13.19 16.76
N TYR A 808 -25.73 -13.01 16.49
CA TYR A 808 -24.83 -14.14 16.26
C TYR A 808 -23.90 -14.48 17.44
N ALA A 809 -23.64 -13.57 18.37
CA ALA A 809 -22.71 -13.79 19.49
C ALA A 809 -22.97 -15.07 20.29
N LYS A 810 -24.23 -15.45 20.52
CA LYS A 810 -24.57 -16.67 21.29
C LYS A 810 -24.76 -17.92 20.43
N ARG A 811 -25.05 -17.76 19.13
CA ARG A 811 -25.51 -18.86 18.26
C ARG A 811 -24.47 -19.30 17.23
N ALA A 812 -23.78 -18.33 16.65
CA ALA A 812 -22.87 -18.52 15.52
C ALA A 812 -21.75 -17.45 15.54
N PRO A 813 -20.94 -17.35 16.62
CA PRO A 813 -19.93 -16.30 16.74
C PRO A 813 -18.88 -16.34 15.61
N CYS A 814 -18.62 -17.50 15.00
CA CYS A 814 -17.77 -17.63 13.82
C CYS A 814 -18.25 -16.87 12.55
N LEU A 815 -19.44 -16.26 12.57
CA LEU A 815 -19.94 -15.36 11.51
C LEU A 815 -19.69 -13.87 11.82
N LEU A 816 -19.18 -13.55 13.00
CA LEU A 816 -18.96 -12.17 13.43
C LEU A 816 -17.74 -11.56 12.76
N ASP A 817 -17.78 -10.23 12.63
CA ASP A 817 -16.60 -9.43 12.30
C ASP A 817 -15.62 -9.50 13.48
N GLY A 818 -14.44 -10.03 13.21
CA GLY A 818 -13.36 -10.16 14.18
C GLY A 818 -12.31 -9.06 14.10
N ILE A 819 -12.28 -8.33 12.98
CA ILE A 819 -11.48 -7.11 12.83
C ILE A 819 -12.12 -6.00 13.65
N ALA A 820 -13.39 -5.73 13.36
CA ALA A 820 -14.18 -4.68 13.97
C ALA A 820 -15.48 -5.27 14.52
N PRO A 821 -15.45 -5.87 15.72
CA PRO A 821 -16.65 -6.35 16.37
C PRO A 821 -17.71 -5.24 16.47
N GLN A 822 -18.83 -5.44 15.75
CA GLN A 822 -19.72 -4.34 15.40
C GLN A 822 -20.57 -3.85 16.58
N VAL A 823 -20.30 -2.62 17.02
CA VAL A 823 -21.11 -1.87 17.99
C VAL A 823 -21.89 -0.76 17.30
N LYS A 824 -22.96 -0.27 17.93
CA LYS A 824 -23.74 0.87 17.39
C LYS A 824 -22.89 2.14 17.46
N VAL A 825 -22.84 2.90 16.37
CA VAL A 825 -22.26 4.25 16.36
C VAL A 825 -23.05 5.16 17.31
N ALA A 826 -22.38 5.89 18.20
CA ALA A 826 -23.09 6.78 19.12
C ALA A 826 -23.74 7.94 18.33
N GLY A 827 -24.99 8.28 18.69
CA GLY A 827 -25.83 9.25 17.95
C GLY A 827 -26.88 8.59 17.05
N LEU A 828 -26.64 7.37 16.56
CA LEU A 828 -27.60 6.67 15.70
C LEU A 828 -28.72 6.00 16.51
N THR A 829 -29.90 5.94 15.89
CA THR A 829 -31.01 5.09 16.33
C THR A 829 -30.74 3.62 15.94
N THR A 830 -31.51 2.68 16.50
CA THR A 830 -31.38 1.26 16.15
C THR A 830 -31.78 1.00 14.69
N ASP A 831 -32.72 1.77 14.15
CA ASP A 831 -33.27 1.58 12.81
C ASP A 831 -32.32 2.07 11.71
N GLN A 832 -31.33 2.89 12.05
CA GLN A 832 -30.26 3.35 11.16
C GLN A 832 -29.11 2.35 11.00
N ARG A 833 -29.31 1.11 11.47
CA ARG A 833 -28.33 0.02 11.39
C ARG A 833 -28.84 -1.10 10.51
N VAL A 834 -28.05 -1.44 9.52
CA VAL A 834 -28.41 -2.44 8.52
C VAL A 834 -27.34 -3.51 8.53
N PHE A 835 -27.78 -4.76 8.66
CA PHE A 835 -26.87 -5.87 8.84
C PHE A 835 -26.73 -6.69 7.57
N ILE A 836 -25.56 -7.30 7.37
CA ILE A 836 -25.31 -8.23 6.27
C ILE A 836 -26.46 -9.26 6.22
N PRO A 837 -27.21 -9.33 5.11
CA PRO A 837 -28.32 -10.27 4.98
C PRO A 837 -27.88 -11.73 5.10
N HIS A 838 -28.66 -12.57 5.78
CA HIS A 838 -28.32 -13.99 5.99
C HIS A 838 -28.14 -14.79 4.68
N LYS A 839 -28.74 -14.34 3.57
CA LYS A 839 -28.51 -14.91 2.23
C LYS A 839 -27.04 -14.81 1.79
N TYR A 840 -26.29 -13.85 2.31
CA TYR A 840 -24.86 -13.68 2.07
C TYR A 840 -23.99 -14.39 3.12
N TYR A 841 -24.40 -15.58 3.56
CA TYR A 841 -23.68 -16.39 4.56
C TYR A 841 -22.16 -16.51 4.27
N LYS A 842 -21.79 -16.71 3.00
CA LYS A 842 -20.39 -16.80 2.53
C LYS A 842 -19.62 -15.47 2.58
N ARG A 843 -20.26 -14.37 2.97
CA ARG A 843 -19.64 -13.05 3.18
C ARG A 843 -19.54 -12.67 4.67
N MET A 844 -19.88 -13.59 5.58
CA MET A 844 -19.82 -13.38 7.03
C MET A 844 -18.72 -14.20 7.70
N GLY A 845 -17.82 -13.58 8.46
CA GLY A 845 -16.75 -14.26 9.19
C GLY A 845 -15.76 -13.25 9.75
N PHE A 846 -14.72 -13.72 10.43
CA PHE A 846 -13.74 -12.88 11.13
C PHE A 846 -13.25 -11.72 10.26
N PHE A 847 -12.82 -12.04 9.04
CA PHE A 847 -12.32 -11.08 8.06
C PHE A 847 -13.35 -10.74 6.98
N ASP A 848 -14.12 -11.73 6.51
CA ASP A 848 -15.09 -11.54 5.43
C ASP A 848 -16.21 -10.54 5.76
N SER A 849 -16.63 -10.49 7.03
CA SER A 849 -17.61 -9.51 7.49
C SER A 849 -17.05 -8.09 7.48
N HIS A 850 -15.73 -7.94 7.52
CA HIS A 850 -15.06 -6.65 7.50
C HIS A 850 -14.71 -6.20 6.08
N PHE A 851 -14.57 -7.12 5.13
CA PHE A 851 -14.03 -6.79 3.82
C PHE A 851 -14.99 -5.93 2.96
N ILE A 852 -14.54 -4.74 2.54
CA ILE A 852 -15.35 -3.77 1.78
C ILE A 852 -15.95 -4.36 0.50
N GLY A 853 -15.23 -5.23 -0.20
CA GLY A 853 -15.70 -5.88 -1.43
C GLY A 853 -16.96 -6.74 -1.26
N HIS A 854 -17.32 -7.08 -0.02
CA HIS A 854 -18.53 -7.85 0.29
C HIS A 854 -19.78 -7.02 0.52
N TYR A 855 -19.65 -5.69 0.64
CA TYR A 855 -20.76 -4.78 0.93
C TYR A 855 -21.55 -4.29 -0.28
N THR A 856 -21.33 -4.84 -1.49
CA THR A 856 -22.06 -4.40 -2.69
C THR A 856 -23.59 -4.54 -2.57
N TRP A 857 -24.07 -5.34 -1.62
CA TRP A 857 -25.50 -5.57 -1.38
C TRP A 857 -26.25 -4.33 -0.87
N ILE A 858 -25.55 -3.33 -0.34
CA ILE A 858 -26.18 -2.07 0.13
C ILE A 858 -26.85 -1.33 -1.03
N PHE A 859 -26.35 -1.51 -2.26
CA PHE A 859 -26.96 -0.91 -3.45
C PHE A 859 -28.18 -1.67 -3.96
N ASP A 860 -28.40 -2.90 -3.48
CA ASP A 860 -29.54 -3.75 -3.83
C ASP A 860 -30.72 -3.55 -2.86
N ILE A 861 -30.58 -2.69 -1.85
CA ILE A 861 -31.65 -2.34 -0.93
C ILE A 861 -32.72 -1.55 -1.72
N PRO A 862 -34.00 -1.95 -1.68
CA PRO A 862 -35.09 -1.23 -2.33
C PRO A 862 -35.26 0.20 -1.82
N GLU A 863 -35.75 1.09 -2.68
CA GLU A 863 -36.11 2.45 -2.27
C GLU A 863 -37.21 2.43 -1.19
N GLY A 864 -37.03 3.22 -0.14
CA GLY A 864 -37.91 3.25 1.03
C GLY A 864 -37.55 2.27 2.15
N ASP A 865 -36.71 1.26 1.88
CA ASP A 865 -36.24 0.33 2.91
C ASP A 865 -35.08 0.92 3.74
N PRO A 866 -34.95 0.56 5.04
CA PRO A 866 -33.83 0.99 5.86
C PRO A 866 -32.47 0.61 5.25
N GLY A 867 -31.58 1.58 5.10
CA GLY A 867 -30.29 1.42 4.44
C GLY A 867 -30.27 1.78 2.97
N TYR A 868 -31.39 2.23 2.40
CA TYR A 868 -31.37 2.70 1.04
C TYR A 868 -30.51 3.96 0.91
N ILE A 869 -29.45 3.85 0.12
CA ILE A 869 -28.65 5.01 -0.30
C ILE A 869 -29.46 5.73 -1.39
N GLN A 870 -29.87 6.98 -1.14
CA GLN A 870 -30.72 7.72 -2.08
C GLN A 870 -30.03 7.92 -3.42
N GLN A 871 -30.76 7.69 -4.52
CA GLN A 871 -30.30 8.09 -5.86
C GLN A 871 -30.43 9.61 -5.98
N ARG A 872 -29.35 10.25 -6.40
CA ARG A 872 -29.26 11.71 -6.54
C ARG A 872 -29.03 12.13 -7.99
#